data_AF-A0A848EM03-F1
#
_entry.id   AF-A0A848EM03-F1
#
_cell.length_a   1.000
_cell.length_b   1.000
_cell.length_c   1.000
_cell.angle_alpha   90.00
_cell.angle_beta   90.00
_cell.angle_gamma   90.00
#
_symmetry.space_group_name_H-M   'P 1'
#
loop_
_entity.id
_entity.type
_entity.pdbx_description
1 polymer ?
#
loop_
_entity_poly.entity_id
_entity_poly.type
_entity_poly.pdbx_seq_one_letter_code
_entity_poly.pdbx_strand_id
1 'polypeptide(L)'
;MGAGVWLGKALKSVRHNICGIGAVGLKEENVEEAVREVLEEEFEGEFSEERVERLKRKVRDRYEKREAVDAARDEVEDDVTRRKFLKTLGLGAGGLALSSPVAGQFFSVNEAAGGADTLSEVLSEGNDAGGNDIDMSQNNLLNVSQVNGQAVQDLGTSTLSEVLSEGNDIGGSSIVDGDVTVYDATSEQIGDSVVEEGITKTVQGYADLDTSSSLGSREFVYVSSENDVVVPVTGISDGGSETYASVLTGRVVAPALLVREGSVTGPGNIGSGIAFSISADIQNTKNSSDTQTIELVQGDGTTVKSKSVTIASGNTKTVTFSNLTVNNTGEFDFEVRTSRTGAGVPVTVKSATFLVSNISTNPQDVQDNEQYTISADINNIEPNVQGSQTINFVREGTVQKSQTLGLLGGGSSTVSFTDTIDTPSTGGSFQPSINSADDSAKTDITIQAADFQVQNLATPSTATDGNTITISADIQNTGDAEATKTVEVVRNGTGQGTTTQVTLAGSSSTTVQLNHTINTDVADNDIGLQTPDDTNTNPITVRAVFQVQNLATPSTATDGNSFTITADIQNTSSFQDTKTVEVIENGTGQGTTTQVTLTGSSSTTVQLNHTINTSTAGDFNIGLQTPDDTNTNPVTIPPANLQIQSTTPSATIATNDAYNINAEIQNTGGVDATKTVEISQGGSTEDSQSITLTNGETQTVTLTDTNGISSTGNETVTTSTPDDTQNTTVAVSDGTTVEKNVNDGGLHRIHAFESTGTNNLEVNNSTNVDVLVVGGGGSGGPKIGGGGGAGGLVYKSNISVTGGSFSINVGKGAPRLQPSGNIDYSESSHGNDSSAFGLTAKRGGLGGSHRGKDNDENDTDGTNGGSGGGAGESYDRGTNPGNATQPGTNPNADIDAGNIGGFPTSSSGDSGDFPRRSAGGGGAGEVGQEESYGGTDATGGDGIDMSNQFGTSFGESGVFAGGGGGFYYEDSGISFSQYEGGLGGGGNAADNVAANVSNDGGNAQPNTGGGGGGGSWQASQGGAGGSGIVLIRYPI
;
A
#
# COMPACT_ATOMS: atom_id res chain seq x y z
N MET A 1 41.59 -29.61 13.76
CA MET A 1 42.07 -28.23 14.07
C MET A 1 41.93 -28.02 15.57
N GLY A 2 42.86 -27.37 16.26
CA GLY A 2 42.79 -27.31 17.74
C GLY A 2 43.78 -26.41 18.48
N ALA A 3 44.41 -25.44 17.81
CA ALA A 3 45.45 -24.57 18.40
C ALA A 3 45.12 -23.07 18.38
N GLY A 4 44.08 -22.63 17.65
CA GLY A 4 43.74 -21.21 17.51
C GLY A 4 42.97 -20.65 18.73
N VAL A 5 41.97 -21.38 19.21
CA VAL A 5 41.06 -20.93 20.29
C VAL A 5 41.81 -20.68 21.61
N TRP A 6 42.78 -21.54 21.93
CA TRP A 6 43.55 -21.48 23.19
C TRP A 6 44.40 -20.20 23.29
N LEU A 7 45.10 -19.85 22.19
CA LEU A 7 45.89 -18.62 22.12
C LEU A 7 45.03 -17.34 22.26
N GLY A 8 43.75 -17.41 21.86
CA GLY A 8 42.79 -16.32 22.00
C GLY A 8 42.37 -16.05 23.46
N LYS A 9 42.27 -17.08 24.30
CA LYS A 9 41.94 -16.90 25.74
C LYS A 9 43.08 -16.29 26.54
N ALA A 10 44.30 -16.82 26.39
CA ALA A 10 45.49 -16.28 27.08
C ALA A 10 45.73 -14.79 26.75
N LEU A 11 45.60 -14.40 25.48
CA LEU A 11 45.69 -12.99 25.05
C LEU A 11 44.52 -12.11 25.51
N LYS A 12 43.41 -12.68 26.00
CA LYS A 12 42.30 -11.93 26.63
C LYS A 12 42.57 -11.70 28.12
N SER A 13 43.11 -12.71 28.83
CA SER A 13 43.50 -12.61 30.25
C SER A 13 44.60 -11.56 30.48
N VAL A 14 45.71 -11.66 29.73
CA VAL A 14 46.81 -10.68 29.78
C VAL A 14 46.34 -9.26 29.42
N ARG A 15 45.30 -9.12 28.60
CA ARG A 15 44.68 -7.82 28.26
C ARG A 15 43.93 -7.19 29.42
N HIS A 16 43.44 -7.98 30.38
CA HIS A 16 42.65 -7.49 31.51
C HIS A 16 43.58 -6.91 32.59
N ASN A 17 44.59 -7.67 33.02
CA ASN A 17 45.52 -7.25 34.07
C ASN A 17 46.35 -6.00 33.68
N ILE A 18 46.75 -5.89 32.40
CA ILE A 18 47.48 -4.70 31.91
C ILE A 18 46.59 -3.44 31.89
N CYS A 19 45.26 -3.58 31.83
CA CYS A 19 44.35 -2.43 31.73
C CYS A 19 44.11 -1.69 33.05
N GLY A 20 44.58 -2.23 34.19
CA GLY A 20 44.44 -1.60 35.52
C GLY A 20 45.57 -0.65 35.93
N ILE A 21 46.67 -0.59 35.17
CA ILE A 21 47.87 0.17 35.57
C ILE A 21 47.88 1.55 34.90
N GLY A 22 47.63 2.59 35.70
CA GLY A 22 47.70 4.00 35.26
C GLY A 22 49.10 4.45 34.83
N ALA A 23 49.16 5.53 34.04
CA ALA A 23 50.34 5.92 33.28
C ALA A 23 51.57 6.30 34.13
N VAL A 24 52.49 5.34 34.30
CA VAL A 24 53.91 5.55 34.59
C VAL A 24 54.71 4.61 33.69
N GLY A 25 55.83 5.08 33.11
CA GLY A 25 56.61 4.31 32.14
C GLY A 25 57.19 3.02 32.73
N LEU A 26 56.73 1.87 32.23
CA LEU A 26 57.25 0.54 32.59
C LEU A 26 58.38 0.16 31.63
N LYS A 27 59.49 -0.34 32.18
CA LYS A 27 60.59 -0.90 31.39
C LYS A 27 60.31 -2.35 31.01
N GLU A 28 61.02 -2.84 30.01
CA GLU A 28 60.88 -4.18 29.42
C GLU A 28 60.97 -5.32 30.45
N GLU A 29 61.76 -5.13 31.51
CA GLU A 29 61.91 -6.05 32.65
C GLU A 29 60.56 -6.42 33.33
N ASN A 30 59.60 -5.48 33.42
CA ASN A 30 58.30 -5.74 34.06
C ASN A 30 57.33 -6.56 33.20
N VAL A 31 57.60 -6.72 31.89
CA VAL A 31 56.76 -7.53 30.98
C VAL A 31 57.09 -9.01 31.07
N GLU A 32 58.32 -9.37 31.44
CA GLU A 32 58.69 -10.78 31.63
C GLU A 32 58.05 -11.38 32.90
N GLU A 33 57.95 -10.60 33.97
CA GLU A 33 57.41 -11.04 35.26
C GLU A 33 55.89 -11.27 35.20
N ALA A 34 55.13 -10.33 34.63
CA ALA A 34 53.69 -10.49 34.40
C ALA A 34 53.33 -11.63 33.41
N VAL A 35 54.26 -12.04 32.54
CA VAL A 35 54.09 -13.22 31.66
C VAL A 35 54.48 -14.52 32.37
N ARG A 36 55.38 -14.48 33.36
CA ARG A 36 55.69 -15.62 34.24
C ARG A 36 54.52 -15.95 35.16
N GLU A 37 53.99 -14.95 35.85
CA GLU A 37 52.93 -15.11 36.86
C GLU A 37 51.67 -15.79 36.27
N VAL A 38 51.21 -15.31 35.11
CA VAL A 38 50.06 -15.88 34.36
C VAL A 38 50.34 -17.30 33.81
N LEU A 39 51.60 -17.70 33.64
CA LEU A 39 51.96 -19.06 33.20
C LEU A 39 52.14 -20.04 34.36
N GLU A 40 52.48 -19.57 35.57
CA GLU A 40 52.68 -20.40 36.76
C GLU A 40 51.38 -20.61 37.55
N GLU A 41 50.36 -19.73 37.45
CA GLU A 41 49.04 -19.95 38.09
C GLU A 41 48.09 -20.90 37.33
N GLU A 42 48.09 -20.94 35.98
CA GLU A 42 47.12 -21.76 35.23
C GLU A 42 47.61 -23.18 34.84
N PHE A 43 48.92 -23.50 34.86
CA PHE A 43 49.43 -24.74 34.23
C PHE A 43 50.60 -25.45 34.96
N GLU A 44 50.28 -26.55 35.66
CA GLU A 44 51.28 -27.57 36.06
C GLU A 44 51.77 -28.37 34.82
N GLY A 45 52.91 -27.97 34.24
CA GLY A 45 53.60 -28.79 33.22
C GLY A 45 54.80 -28.13 32.55
N GLU A 46 55.89 -28.89 32.37
CA GLU A 46 57.09 -28.39 31.69
C GLU A 46 56.85 -28.10 30.20
N PHE A 47 57.11 -26.84 29.79
CA PHE A 47 57.16 -26.44 28.38
C PHE A 47 58.61 -26.18 27.95
N SER A 48 58.98 -26.60 26.74
CA SER A 48 60.30 -26.31 26.19
C SER A 48 60.51 -24.81 25.95
N GLU A 49 61.69 -24.28 26.31
CA GLU A 49 61.97 -22.82 26.28
C GLU A 49 61.73 -22.18 24.91
N GLU A 50 61.95 -22.90 23.80
CA GLU A 50 61.65 -22.42 22.45
C GLU A 50 60.19 -21.95 22.27
N ARG A 51 59.22 -22.53 22.99
CA ARG A 51 57.82 -22.10 22.96
C ARG A 51 57.62 -20.77 23.69
N VAL A 52 58.28 -20.59 24.84
CA VAL A 52 58.22 -19.35 25.64
C VAL A 52 58.85 -18.20 24.87
N GLU A 53 60.05 -18.41 24.30
CA GLU A 53 60.75 -17.42 23.49
C GLU A 53 59.95 -17.01 22.24
N ARG A 54 59.31 -17.97 21.57
CA ARG A 54 58.43 -17.70 20.43
C ARG A 54 57.14 -16.94 20.80
N LEU A 55 56.76 -16.94 22.09
CA LEU A 55 55.70 -16.10 22.63
C LEU A 55 56.22 -14.68 22.92
N LYS A 56 57.32 -14.55 23.69
CA LYS A 56 57.98 -13.26 24.00
C LYS A 56 58.18 -12.40 22.74
N ARG A 57 58.75 -13.01 21.70
CA ARG A 57 58.98 -12.36 20.38
C ARG A 57 57.70 -11.85 19.71
N LYS A 58 56.57 -12.56 19.85
CA LYS A 58 55.25 -12.15 19.31
C LYS A 58 54.54 -11.09 20.13
N VAL A 59 55.00 -10.82 21.36
CA VAL A 59 54.55 -9.66 22.15
C VAL A 59 55.35 -8.43 21.75
N ARG A 60 56.69 -8.52 21.72
CA ARG A 60 57.59 -7.42 21.29
C ARG A 60 57.26 -6.91 19.87
N ASP A 61 57.14 -7.81 18.89
CA ASP A 61 56.78 -7.51 17.49
C ASP A 61 55.40 -6.85 17.31
N ARG A 62 54.55 -6.89 18.34
CA ARG A 62 53.22 -6.23 18.36
C ARG A 62 53.19 -4.94 19.19
N TYR A 63 54.23 -4.66 19.98
CA TYR A 63 54.40 -3.42 20.74
C TYR A 63 55.12 -2.36 19.88
N GLU A 64 56.19 -2.76 19.18
CA GLU A 64 56.91 -1.91 18.21
C GLU A 64 55.98 -1.41 17.07
N LYS A 65 55.03 -2.26 16.63
CA LYS A 65 54.00 -1.89 15.66
C LYS A 65 52.94 -0.92 16.20
N ARG A 66 52.99 -0.55 17.48
CA ARG A 66 52.04 0.39 18.10
C ARG A 66 52.62 1.81 18.20
N GLU A 67 53.89 1.95 18.59
CA GLU A 67 54.61 3.24 18.48
C GLU A 67 54.58 3.76 17.03
N ALA A 68 54.76 2.87 16.05
CA ALA A 68 54.68 3.22 14.62
C ALA A 68 53.29 3.71 14.15
N VAL A 69 52.22 3.45 14.92
CA VAL A 69 50.85 3.90 14.60
C VAL A 69 50.54 5.22 15.30
N ASP A 70 50.97 5.40 16.54
CA ASP A 70 50.82 6.69 17.24
C ASP A 70 51.72 7.78 16.59
N ALA A 71 52.93 7.44 16.13
CA ALA A 71 53.77 8.37 15.35
C ALA A 71 53.12 8.79 14.01
N ALA A 72 52.36 7.91 13.37
CA ALA A 72 51.64 8.21 12.12
C ALA A 72 50.35 9.02 12.33
N ARG A 73 49.92 9.21 13.58
CA ARG A 73 48.72 9.97 13.93
C ARG A 73 49.02 11.47 14.09
N ASP A 74 50.15 11.82 14.69
CA ASP A 74 50.58 13.21 14.86
C ASP A 74 50.86 13.89 13.50
N GLU A 75 51.34 13.14 12.49
CA GLU A 75 51.58 13.64 11.12
C GLU A 75 50.28 14.00 10.37
N VAL A 76 49.10 13.55 10.85
CA VAL A 76 47.79 13.82 10.21
C VAL A 76 47.13 15.10 10.71
N GLU A 77 47.37 15.53 11.96
CA GLU A 77 46.73 16.75 12.51
C GLU A 77 47.28 18.06 11.90
N ASP A 78 48.55 18.07 11.46
CA ASP A 78 49.16 19.26 10.84
C ASP A 78 48.60 19.54 9.43
N ASP A 79 48.31 18.50 8.64
CA ASP A 79 47.75 18.67 7.28
C ASP A 79 46.27 19.12 7.31
N VAL A 80 45.47 18.66 8.27
CA VAL A 80 44.09 19.16 8.46
C VAL A 80 44.10 20.68 8.75
N THR A 81 45.07 21.14 9.54
CA THR A 81 45.28 22.56 9.84
C THR A 81 45.67 23.34 8.58
N ARG A 82 46.58 22.79 7.77
CA ARG A 82 47.05 23.39 6.51
C ARG A 82 45.95 23.53 5.45
N ARG A 83 45.08 22.51 5.29
CA ARG A 83 43.96 22.54 4.32
C ARG A 83 42.87 23.56 4.68
N LYS A 84 42.66 23.88 5.96
CA LYS A 84 41.70 24.94 6.36
C LYS A 84 42.15 26.35 5.97
N PHE A 85 43.45 26.64 5.93
CA PHE A 85 43.95 27.98 5.64
C PHE A 85 43.82 28.37 4.16
N LEU A 86 43.99 27.41 3.24
CA LEU A 86 43.96 27.66 1.79
C LEU A 86 42.55 27.95 1.24
N LYS A 87 41.48 27.51 1.92
CA LYS A 87 40.09 27.67 1.44
C LYS A 87 39.55 29.11 1.55
N THR A 88 40.30 30.02 2.20
CA THR A 88 39.90 31.42 2.47
C THR A 88 40.46 32.42 1.44
N LEU A 89 41.30 31.99 0.48
CA LEU A 89 42.01 32.88 -0.45
C LEU A 89 41.63 32.75 -1.94
N GLY A 90 40.53 32.05 -2.26
CA GLY A 90 39.75 32.32 -3.47
C GLY A 90 40.44 32.18 -4.83
N LEU A 91 41.45 31.31 -4.97
CA LEU A 91 42.15 31.07 -6.24
C LEU A 91 42.03 29.60 -6.66
N GLY A 92 41.56 29.38 -7.89
CA GLY A 92 41.48 28.06 -8.51
C GLY A 92 42.53 27.86 -9.59
N ALA A 93 43.17 26.70 -9.60
CA ALA A 93 43.96 26.15 -10.70
C ALA A 93 44.02 24.61 -10.52
N GLY A 94 44.23 23.86 -11.59
CA GLY A 94 44.36 22.39 -11.52
C GLY A 94 45.26 21.81 -12.58
N GLY A 95 45.50 20.49 -12.50
CA GLY A 95 46.04 19.66 -13.57
C GLY A 95 47.54 19.32 -13.51
N LEU A 96 47.90 18.23 -14.22
CA LEU A 96 49.22 17.58 -14.39
C LEU A 96 49.62 16.63 -13.25
N ALA A 97 49.43 15.30 -13.30
CA ALA A 97 49.21 14.28 -14.36
C ALA A 97 50.47 13.72 -15.06
N LEU A 98 50.54 12.38 -15.12
CA LEU A 98 51.26 11.45 -16.03
C LEU A 98 50.99 10.01 -15.51
N SER A 99 50.83 8.94 -16.31
CA SER A 99 50.90 8.80 -17.77
C SER A 99 49.97 7.69 -18.30
N SER A 100 49.29 7.95 -19.42
CA SER A 100 48.72 6.92 -20.34
C SER A 100 49.79 6.54 -21.40
N PRO A 101 49.56 5.65 -22.41
CA PRO A 101 48.58 5.80 -23.51
C PRO A 101 47.76 4.50 -23.71
N VAL A 102 46.88 4.28 -24.70
CA VAL A 102 46.61 4.81 -26.07
C VAL A 102 45.08 4.69 -26.31
N ALA A 103 44.47 5.13 -27.43
CA ALA A 103 44.12 6.48 -27.93
C ALA A 103 43.12 6.27 -29.11
N GLY A 104 42.31 7.23 -29.58
CA GLY A 104 42.11 8.65 -29.27
C GLY A 104 41.50 9.39 -30.47
N GLN A 105 41.32 10.72 -30.39
CA GLN A 105 40.86 11.63 -31.47
C GLN A 105 39.38 11.47 -31.90
N PHE A 106 38.60 12.46 -32.36
CA PHE A 106 38.60 13.95 -32.33
C PHE A 106 37.15 14.40 -32.74
N PHE A 107 36.66 15.66 -32.68
CA PHE A 107 37.22 16.99 -32.39
C PHE A 107 36.11 17.95 -31.81
N SER A 108 36.31 19.27 -31.91
CA SER A 108 35.39 20.40 -31.58
C SER A 108 34.68 20.95 -32.87
N VAL A 109 33.78 21.95 -32.90
CA VAL A 109 33.58 23.18 -32.08
C VAL A 109 32.14 23.75 -32.20
N ASN A 110 31.82 24.69 -31.31
CA ASN A 110 31.13 25.99 -31.53
C ASN A 110 29.74 26.24 -30.88
N GLU A 111 29.59 27.49 -30.42
CA GLU A 111 28.39 28.09 -29.80
C GLU A 111 27.55 28.85 -30.84
N ALA A 112 26.23 28.99 -30.62
CA ALA A 112 25.53 30.29 -30.62
C ALA A 112 24.00 30.19 -30.34
N ALA A 113 23.56 31.13 -29.50
CA ALA A 113 22.20 31.58 -29.16
C ALA A 113 20.99 31.32 -30.09
N GLY A 114 19.80 31.21 -29.46
CA GLY A 114 18.61 31.96 -29.91
C GLY A 114 17.25 31.27 -29.77
N GLY A 115 16.24 32.04 -29.35
CA GLY A 115 14.82 31.76 -29.63
C GLY A 115 14.00 31.05 -28.53
N ALA A 116 13.22 31.83 -27.77
CA ALA A 116 12.07 31.34 -27.03
C ALA A 116 10.90 32.31 -27.29
N ASP A 117 9.83 31.80 -27.90
CA ASP A 117 8.52 32.43 -28.21
C ASP A 117 7.66 31.29 -28.81
N THR A 118 6.32 31.21 -28.69
CA THR A 118 5.29 31.93 -27.90
C THR A 118 4.11 30.97 -27.67
N LEU A 119 3.21 31.27 -26.71
CA LEU A 119 2.00 30.47 -26.47
C LEU A 119 0.76 31.34 -26.14
N SER A 120 -0.17 31.41 -27.09
CA SER A 120 -1.55 31.96 -26.99
C SER A 120 -2.29 31.67 -28.31
N GLU A 121 -3.31 30.80 -28.38
CA GLU A 121 -4.70 30.97 -27.91
C GLU A 121 -5.61 31.76 -28.89
N VAL A 122 -6.56 31.07 -29.56
CA VAL A 122 -7.78 31.64 -30.17
C VAL A 122 -8.95 30.62 -30.18
N LEU A 123 -9.90 30.82 -29.25
CA LEU A 123 -11.38 30.72 -29.35
C LEU A 123 -12.15 29.49 -29.93
N SER A 124 -13.34 29.27 -29.35
CA SER A 124 -14.52 28.55 -29.86
C SER A 124 -15.45 29.49 -30.70
N GLU A 125 -16.66 29.19 -31.20
CA GLU A 125 -17.72 28.17 -31.01
C GLU A 125 -18.31 27.78 -32.41
N GLY A 126 -19.18 26.77 -32.63
CA GLY A 126 -19.93 25.87 -31.75
C GLY A 126 -21.46 26.03 -31.93
N ASN A 127 -22.21 25.00 -32.36
CA ASN A 127 -23.67 25.06 -32.50
C ASN A 127 -24.40 23.67 -32.53
N ASP A 128 -25.68 23.69 -32.14
CA ASP A 128 -26.67 22.65 -31.79
C ASP A 128 -26.84 21.29 -32.54
N ALA A 129 -27.02 20.24 -31.71
CA ALA A 129 -28.19 19.32 -31.55
C ALA A 129 -28.57 18.15 -32.51
N GLY A 130 -28.88 17.00 -31.87
CA GLY A 130 -29.66 15.84 -32.38
C GLY A 130 -28.85 14.60 -32.80
N GLY A 131 -29.22 13.35 -32.51
CA GLY A 131 -30.32 12.79 -31.69
C GLY A 131 -30.49 11.26 -31.87
N ASN A 132 -31.15 10.58 -30.91
CA ASN A 132 -31.46 9.12 -30.80
C ASN A 132 -30.24 8.18 -30.55
N ASP A 133 -30.11 7.33 -29.51
CA ASP A 133 -31.00 6.56 -28.59
C ASP A 133 -31.18 5.06 -28.97
N ILE A 134 -31.44 4.19 -27.97
CA ILE A 134 -31.76 2.73 -28.01
C ILE A 134 -30.55 1.80 -28.29
N ASP A 135 -30.32 0.63 -27.64
CA ASP A 135 -30.70 0.02 -26.34
C ASP A 135 -29.82 -1.25 -26.15
N MET A 136 -29.61 -1.74 -24.91
CA MET A 136 -29.80 -3.18 -24.60
C MET A 136 -29.78 -3.49 -23.08
N SER A 137 -30.97 -3.38 -22.49
CA SER A 137 -31.51 -4.16 -21.36
C SER A 137 -30.73 -5.34 -20.73
N GLN A 138 -30.41 -5.18 -19.44
CA GLN A 138 -30.72 -6.07 -18.29
C GLN A 138 -30.80 -7.62 -18.45
N ASN A 139 -29.97 -8.36 -17.69
CA ASN A 139 -30.33 -9.03 -16.39
C ASN A 139 -29.22 -10.05 -15.97
N ASN A 140 -29.00 -10.53 -14.73
CA ASN A 140 -29.38 -10.26 -13.32
C ASN A 140 -29.35 -11.61 -12.55
N LEU A 141 -29.27 -11.56 -11.19
CA LEU A 141 -29.27 -12.65 -10.18
C LEU A 141 -27.89 -13.35 -9.97
N LEU A 142 -27.43 -13.77 -8.78
CA LEU A 142 -27.62 -13.43 -7.34
C LEU A 142 -26.48 -14.19 -6.54
N ASN A 143 -26.14 -14.03 -5.24
CA ASN A 143 -26.74 -13.37 -4.08
C ASN A 143 -25.69 -12.98 -2.98
N VAL A 144 -26.17 -12.31 -1.94
CA VAL A 144 -25.56 -11.75 -0.71
C VAL A 144 -25.09 -12.74 0.37
N SER A 145 -24.01 -12.40 1.12
CA SER A 145 -23.83 -12.50 2.61
C SER A 145 -22.33 -12.32 3.00
N GLN A 146 -21.87 -11.55 4.01
CA GLN A 146 -22.46 -10.60 4.98
C GLN A 146 -21.38 -9.65 5.59
N VAL A 147 -21.71 -8.36 5.78
CA VAL A 147 -21.40 -7.46 6.95
C VAL A 147 -19.96 -7.03 7.33
N ASN A 148 -19.85 -5.75 7.72
CA ASN A 148 -18.74 -4.97 8.35
C ASN A 148 -17.49 -4.63 7.51
N GLY A 149 -16.93 -3.40 7.57
CA GLY A 149 -17.45 -2.21 8.28
C GLY A 149 -16.55 -0.95 8.20
N GLN A 150 -16.96 0.03 7.39
CA GLN A 150 -16.62 1.48 7.31
C GLN A 150 -15.32 2.07 7.91
N ALA A 151 -14.68 2.97 7.13
CA ALA A 151 -13.92 4.11 7.66
C ALA A 151 -13.82 5.29 6.66
N VAL A 152 -14.81 6.20 6.62
CA VAL A 152 -14.69 7.63 6.21
C VAL A 152 -15.85 8.41 6.84
N GLN A 153 -15.58 9.55 7.47
CA GLN A 153 -16.33 10.82 7.49
C GLN A 153 -15.66 11.74 8.53
N ASP A 154 -15.49 13.02 8.21
CA ASP A 154 -14.77 13.99 9.03
C ASP A 154 -15.70 15.10 9.53
N LEU A 155 -15.30 15.82 10.59
CA LEU A 155 -15.93 17.04 11.11
C LEU A 155 -17.42 16.99 11.51
N GLY A 156 -17.67 16.50 12.73
CA GLY A 156 -18.36 17.34 13.73
C GLY A 156 -19.84 17.09 14.04
N THR A 157 -20.14 16.82 15.32
CA THR A 157 -21.30 17.40 16.02
C THR A 157 -21.15 17.22 17.54
N SER A 158 -20.83 18.30 18.26
CA SER A 158 -21.00 18.36 19.71
C SER A 158 -22.45 18.75 20.01
N THR A 159 -23.31 17.77 20.35
CA THR A 159 -24.73 18.02 20.61
C THR A 159 -24.95 18.68 21.97
N LEU A 160 -24.99 20.01 21.99
CA LEU A 160 -25.70 20.78 23.00
C LEU A 160 -26.88 21.50 22.33
N SER A 161 -28.09 21.19 22.80
CA SER A 161 -29.37 21.78 22.39
C SER A 161 -30.26 21.86 23.63
N GLU A 162 -31.14 22.85 23.81
CA GLU A 162 -31.86 23.63 22.79
C GLU A 162 -31.64 25.16 22.86
N VAL A 163 -32.47 25.90 22.12
CA VAL A 163 -32.32 27.32 21.75
C VAL A 163 -33.28 28.22 22.53
N LEU A 164 -32.83 29.47 22.70
CA LEU A 164 -33.53 30.67 23.17
C LEU A 164 -35.03 30.79 22.81
N SER A 165 -35.80 31.36 23.73
CA SER A 165 -36.93 32.24 23.38
C SER A 165 -37.06 33.43 24.36
N GLU A 166 -36.97 34.63 23.80
CA GLU A 166 -37.51 35.91 24.31
C GLU A 166 -36.99 36.49 25.64
N GLY A 167 -36.73 37.79 25.63
CA GLY A 167 -36.45 38.61 26.81
C GLY A 167 -37.20 39.93 26.77
N ASN A 168 -38.04 40.17 27.77
CA ASN A 168 -38.59 41.44 28.25
C ASN A 168 -39.32 41.06 29.56
N ASP A 169 -38.93 41.50 30.76
CA ASP A 169 -38.96 42.90 31.15
C ASP A 169 -38.09 43.21 32.39
N ILE A 170 -37.71 44.48 32.47
CA ILE A 170 -37.13 45.22 33.59
C ILE A 170 -37.71 44.92 34.99
N GLY A 171 -36.85 44.42 35.90
CA GLY A 171 -37.08 44.38 37.35
C GLY A 171 -35.77 44.14 38.10
N GLY A 172 -35.27 45.15 38.84
CA GLY A 172 -33.93 45.12 39.43
C GLY A 172 -33.88 44.96 40.97
N SER A 173 -32.65 44.99 41.51
CA SER A 173 -32.31 45.08 42.94
C SER A 173 -32.37 43.80 43.80
N SER A 174 -31.29 43.01 43.70
CA SER A 174 -30.44 42.51 44.83
C SER A 174 -31.05 41.90 46.11
N ILE A 175 -30.27 40.95 46.65
CA ILE A 175 -30.41 40.27 47.95
C ILE A 175 -31.49 39.18 47.97
N VAL A 176 -31.04 37.95 48.20
CA VAL A 176 -31.86 36.85 48.72
C VAL A 176 -31.13 36.35 49.96
N ASP A 177 -31.75 36.57 51.12
CA ASP A 177 -31.32 36.02 52.40
C ASP A 177 -31.97 34.64 52.63
N GLY A 178 -31.51 33.87 53.62
CA GLY A 178 -32.00 32.52 53.87
C GLY A 178 -33.30 32.46 54.71
N ASP A 179 -34.25 31.62 54.31
CA ASP A 179 -35.38 31.24 55.16
C ASP A 179 -34.92 30.26 56.26
N VAL A 180 -35.22 30.60 57.52
CA VAL A 180 -35.00 29.75 58.70
C VAL A 180 -36.32 29.47 59.40
N THR A 181 -36.57 28.20 59.76
CA THR A 181 -37.79 27.78 60.45
C THR A 181 -37.67 27.94 61.98
N VAL A 182 -38.79 28.27 62.62
CA VAL A 182 -38.90 28.66 64.04
C VAL A 182 -38.57 27.52 65.03
N TYR A 183 -37.71 27.81 66.01
CA TYR A 183 -38.05 27.80 67.45
C TYR A 183 -37.01 28.60 68.26
N ASP A 184 -37.45 29.63 68.99
CA ASP A 184 -36.62 30.62 69.70
C ASP A 184 -36.88 30.60 71.22
N ALA A 185 -35.84 30.94 72.00
CA ALA A 185 -35.95 31.52 73.34
C ALA A 185 -34.62 32.14 73.84
N THR A 186 -34.13 33.20 73.20
CA THR A 186 -33.40 34.35 73.81
C THR A 186 -32.10 34.18 74.63
N SER A 187 -31.14 35.08 74.36
CA SER A 187 -29.92 35.33 75.14
C SER A 187 -30.07 36.46 76.18
N GLU A 188 -29.22 36.45 77.22
CA GLU A 188 -28.87 37.60 78.07
C GLU A 188 -27.36 37.48 78.44
N GLN A 189 -26.54 38.50 78.72
CA GLN A 189 -26.73 39.93 79.09
C GLN A 189 -25.79 40.83 78.21
N ILE A 190 -25.72 42.17 78.28
CA ILE A 190 -26.03 43.18 79.33
C ILE A 190 -26.60 44.46 78.66
N GLY A 191 -27.64 45.09 79.23
CA GLY A 191 -28.29 46.27 78.64
C GLY A 191 -29.09 47.25 79.54
N ASP A 192 -29.30 46.92 80.82
CA ASP A 192 -29.75 47.79 81.94
C ASP A 192 -31.18 48.43 81.92
N SER A 193 -31.92 48.20 83.02
CA SER A 193 -33.01 48.97 83.65
C SER A 193 -34.33 49.32 82.91
N VAL A 194 -35.48 48.89 83.47
CA VAL A 194 -36.53 49.75 84.11
C VAL A 194 -37.79 48.94 84.58
N VAL A 195 -38.02 48.90 85.91
CA VAL A 195 -39.32 48.93 86.67
C VAL A 195 -40.40 47.81 86.54
N GLU A 196 -40.72 47.18 87.70
CA GLU A 196 -42.04 46.76 88.33
C GLU A 196 -43.25 46.26 87.48
N GLU A 197 -44.17 45.37 87.93
CA GLU A 197 -44.35 44.52 89.13
C GLU A 197 -45.42 43.39 88.87
N GLY A 198 -45.46 42.33 89.70
CA GLY A 198 -46.76 41.88 90.29
C GLY A 198 -47.47 40.57 89.85
N ILE A 199 -47.42 39.53 90.71
CA ILE A 199 -48.51 38.64 91.26
C ILE A 199 -49.71 38.17 90.34
N THR A 200 -50.25 36.92 90.35
CA THR A 200 -50.65 36.07 91.51
C THR A 200 -51.12 34.60 91.18
N LYS A 201 -50.65 33.59 91.96
CA LYS A 201 -51.35 32.41 92.60
C LYS A 201 -52.22 31.31 91.88
N THR A 202 -51.92 30.03 92.25
CA THR A 202 -52.85 28.89 92.66
C THR A 202 -53.67 28.09 91.59
N VAL A 203 -54.08 26.79 91.72
CA VAL A 203 -53.99 25.75 92.81
C VAL A 203 -54.17 24.26 92.35
N GLN A 204 -53.48 23.33 93.05
CA GLN A 204 -53.65 21.86 93.34
C GLN A 204 -54.16 20.75 92.37
N GLY A 205 -53.49 19.59 92.53
CA GLY A 205 -53.96 18.19 92.34
C GLY A 205 -52.76 17.27 92.04
N TYR A 206 -52.67 15.96 92.34
CA TYR A 206 -53.32 14.92 93.20
C TYR A 206 -52.25 13.77 93.30
N ALA A 207 -52.28 12.68 94.10
CA ALA A 207 -52.63 12.32 95.47
C ALA A 207 -52.42 10.78 95.63
N ASP A 208 -51.57 10.31 96.56
CA ASP A 208 -51.56 8.99 97.25
C ASP A 208 -50.36 8.99 98.25
N LEU A 209 -50.47 8.72 99.57
CA LEU A 209 -50.94 7.57 100.39
C LEU A 209 -49.85 6.49 100.62
N ASP A 210 -49.64 5.92 101.82
CA ASP A 210 -50.28 6.14 103.14
C ASP A 210 -49.36 5.76 104.35
N THR A 211 -49.80 6.18 105.55
CA THR A 211 -49.42 5.78 106.92
C THR A 211 -48.25 6.51 107.63
N SER A 212 -48.40 6.99 108.87
CA SER A 212 -49.65 7.33 109.60
C SER A 212 -49.41 8.36 110.72
N SER A 213 -50.50 9.01 111.13
CA SER A 213 -50.69 9.84 112.33
C SER A 213 -50.17 9.17 113.65
N SER A 214 -50.01 9.87 114.79
CA SER A 214 -51.00 10.77 115.38
C SER A 214 -50.57 11.59 116.61
N LEU A 215 -51.31 12.67 116.88
CA LEU A 215 -51.78 13.16 118.19
C LEU A 215 -50.80 13.26 119.40
N GLY A 216 -50.57 14.50 119.82
CA GLY A 216 -51.06 14.96 121.13
C GLY A 216 -50.37 14.50 122.42
N SER A 217 -49.43 15.33 122.90
CA SER A 217 -49.27 15.73 124.31
C SER A 217 -49.42 14.67 125.43
N ARG A 218 -48.31 14.31 126.11
CA ARG A 218 -48.16 14.55 127.56
C ARG A 218 -46.78 14.25 128.17
N GLU A 219 -46.41 15.23 128.99
CA GLU A 219 -45.51 15.33 130.16
C GLU A 219 -45.32 14.11 131.10
N PHE A 220 -44.32 14.24 132.00
CA PHE A 220 -43.89 13.39 133.14
C PHE A 220 -42.92 12.22 132.82
N VAL A 221 -41.68 12.05 133.34
CA VAL A 221 -40.82 12.55 134.48
C VAL A 221 -40.58 11.50 135.59
N TYR A 222 -39.40 11.57 136.25
CA TYR A 222 -38.91 10.93 137.51
C TYR A 222 -37.92 9.73 137.40
N VAL A 223 -36.88 9.56 138.26
CA VAL A 223 -36.15 10.48 139.20
C VAL A 223 -34.82 9.90 139.74
N SER A 224 -34.09 10.72 140.52
CA SER A 224 -32.92 10.49 141.42
C SER A 224 -31.54 10.52 140.73
N SER A 225 -30.47 11.09 141.32
CA SER A 225 -30.13 11.48 142.71
C SER A 225 -29.13 12.68 142.69
N GLU A 226 -28.66 13.41 143.72
CA GLU A 226 -28.94 13.78 145.16
C GLU A 226 -27.78 14.77 145.57
N ASN A 227 -27.63 15.49 146.70
CA ASN A 227 -28.43 16.12 147.78
C ASN A 227 -27.44 16.95 148.68
N ASP A 228 -27.78 17.89 149.57
CA ASP A 228 -28.88 18.87 149.70
C ASP A 228 -28.57 19.88 150.87
N VAL A 229 -29.25 21.04 150.90
CA VAL A 229 -29.59 21.89 152.09
C VAL A 229 -28.51 22.61 152.95
N VAL A 230 -28.76 23.91 153.26
CA VAL A 230 -28.63 24.65 154.57
C VAL A 230 -28.57 26.19 154.34
N VAL A 231 -29.12 26.97 155.28
CA VAL A 231 -29.24 28.46 155.29
C VAL A 231 -28.53 29.04 156.51
N PRO A 232 -27.79 30.19 156.40
CA PRO A 232 -28.18 31.37 157.20
C PRO A 232 -27.87 32.79 156.64
N VAL A 233 -28.87 33.68 156.73
CA VAL A 233 -28.81 35.03 157.36
C VAL A 233 -28.16 36.24 156.65
N THR A 234 -29.03 37.15 156.15
CA THR A 234 -28.95 38.66 156.08
C THR A 234 -27.79 39.37 155.37
N GLY A 235 -27.93 40.60 154.83
CA GLY A 235 -29.05 41.55 154.68
C GLY A 235 -28.61 42.63 153.65
N ILE A 236 -29.45 43.38 152.94
CA ILE A 236 -30.56 44.27 153.36
C ILE A 236 -30.15 45.30 154.41
N SER A 237 -29.77 46.51 153.94
CA SER A 237 -30.51 47.77 154.18
C SER A 237 -29.86 48.87 153.30
N ASP A 238 -30.51 49.51 152.32
CA ASP A 238 -31.76 50.31 152.33
C ASP A 238 -31.54 51.75 152.84
N GLY A 239 -32.39 52.73 152.45
CA GLY A 239 -32.49 54.00 153.19
C GLY A 239 -32.17 55.35 152.52
N GLY A 240 -32.31 55.52 151.20
CA GLY A 240 -32.70 56.81 150.59
C GLY A 240 -31.80 58.06 150.73
N SER A 241 -32.43 59.25 150.59
CA SER A 241 -31.83 60.60 150.47
C SER A 241 -30.93 60.79 149.24
N GLU A 242 -31.47 61.19 148.08
CA GLU A 242 -31.81 62.58 147.66
C GLU A 242 -30.62 63.52 147.38
N THR A 243 -30.86 64.47 146.46
CA THR A 243 -30.06 65.68 146.16
C THR A 243 -28.82 65.53 145.25
N TYR A 244 -29.09 65.56 143.95
CA TYR A 244 -28.40 66.36 142.92
C TYR A 244 -26.93 66.80 143.11
N ALA A 245 -26.07 66.29 142.21
CA ALA A 245 -24.91 67.02 141.70
C ALA A 245 -24.66 66.71 140.20
N SER A 246 -25.62 67.07 139.34
CA SER A 246 -25.31 67.34 137.91
C SER A 246 -24.41 68.58 137.82
N VAL A 247 -23.49 68.73 136.87
CA VAL A 247 -23.57 68.42 135.43
C VAL A 247 -22.23 67.87 134.87
N LEU A 248 -22.34 66.91 133.94
CA LEU A 248 -21.52 66.62 132.73
C LEU A 248 -20.34 67.56 132.39
N THR A 249 -19.22 67.14 131.76
CA THR A 249 -18.80 65.90 131.04
C THR A 249 -17.36 65.51 131.47
N GLY A 250 -16.75 64.35 131.23
CA GLY A 250 -17.10 63.20 130.39
C GLY A 250 -16.15 63.03 129.17
N ARG A 251 -15.28 62.02 128.97
CA ARG A 251 -14.49 61.02 129.75
C ARG A 251 -13.97 60.00 128.68
N VAL A 252 -12.79 59.38 128.89
CA VAL A 252 -12.21 58.21 128.16
C VAL A 252 -11.39 58.47 126.87
N VAL A 253 -10.12 58.01 126.96
CA VAL A 253 -9.15 57.41 125.99
C VAL A 253 -9.41 57.43 124.47
N ALA A 254 -8.33 57.61 123.70
CA ALA A 254 -8.31 57.83 122.24
C ALA A 254 -8.14 56.57 121.34
N PRO A 255 -8.57 56.68 120.08
CA PRO A 255 -7.89 56.09 118.92
C PRO A 255 -7.45 57.10 117.83
N ALA A 256 -6.68 56.58 116.88
CA ALA A 256 -6.30 57.12 115.56
C ALA A 256 -6.42 55.93 114.57
N LEU A 257 -6.33 56.16 113.24
CA LEU A 257 -6.70 55.20 112.18
C LEU A 257 -6.69 53.70 112.59
N LEU A 258 -7.83 53.04 112.40
CA LEU A 258 -8.08 51.66 112.83
C LEU A 258 -8.35 50.76 111.63
N VAL A 259 -7.86 49.52 111.65
CA VAL A 259 -8.41 48.47 110.79
C VAL A 259 -9.81 48.12 111.29
N ARG A 260 -10.78 47.99 110.38
CA ARG A 260 -12.13 47.52 110.69
C ARG A 260 -12.13 46.00 110.85
N GLU A 261 -12.60 45.51 112.00
CA GLU A 261 -12.71 44.06 112.25
C GLU A 261 -13.54 43.36 111.16
N GLY A 262 -13.11 42.16 110.75
CA GLY A 262 -13.75 41.38 109.70
C GLY A 262 -13.62 41.91 108.27
N SER A 263 -12.88 43.00 108.03
CA SER A 263 -12.73 43.59 106.69
C SER A 263 -11.51 43.12 105.88
N VAL A 264 -10.62 42.33 106.49
CA VAL A 264 -9.40 41.86 105.84
C VAL A 264 -9.73 40.70 104.90
N THR A 265 -9.31 40.81 103.64
CA THR A 265 -9.58 39.85 102.58
C THR A 265 -8.30 39.49 101.85
N GLY A 266 -8.17 38.21 101.52
CA GLY A 266 -7.07 37.60 100.77
C GLY A 266 -7.56 36.34 100.03
N PRO A 267 -6.70 35.64 99.27
CA PRO A 267 -7.11 34.54 98.41
C PRO A 267 -7.55 33.26 99.15
N GLY A 268 -7.25 33.13 100.44
CA GLY A 268 -7.50 31.91 101.22
C GLY A 268 -6.52 30.80 100.85
N ASN A 269 -6.73 30.11 99.72
CA ASN A 269 -5.76 29.19 99.12
C ASN A 269 -5.11 29.85 97.90
N ILE A 270 -3.79 29.69 97.73
CA ILE A 270 -3.07 30.16 96.55
C ILE A 270 -1.92 29.21 96.21
N GLY A 271 -1.54 29.11 94.93
CA GLY A 271 -0.36 28.36 94.53
C GLY A 271 0.94 29.09 94.87
N SER A 272 2.01 28.32 95.11
CA SER A 272 3.36 28.86 95.25
C SER A 272 3.78 29.68 94.03
N GLY A 273 4.46 30.80 94.26
CA GLY A 273 4.93 31.71 93.21
C GLY A 273 3.86 32.59 92.56
N ILE A 274 2.57 32.39 92.86
CA ILE A 274 1.48 33.19 92.27
C ILE A 274 1.41 34.57 92.94
N ALA A 275 1.14 35.60 92.13
CA ALA A 275 0.93 36.96 92.60
C ALA A 275 -0.53 37.15 93.08
N PHE A 276 -0.70 37.47 94.36
CA PHE A 276 -2.00 37.76 94.98
C PHE A 276 -2.07 39.19 95.54
N SER A 277 -3.23 39.54 96.10
CA SER A 277 -3.47 40.80 96.81
C SER A 277 -4.11 40.55 98.17
N ILE A 278 -3.82 41.42 99.14
CA ILE A 278 -4.56 41.51 100.41
C ILE A 278 -5.16 42.92 100.52
N SER A 279 -6.41 43.01 100.98
CA SER A 279 -7.12 44.29 101.19
C SER A 279 -7.73 44.34 102.59
N ALA A 280 -7.80 45.54 103.19
CA ALA A 280 -8.54 45.78 104.43
C ALA A 280 -9.20 47.17 104.44
N ASP A 281 -10.33 47.33 105.13
CA ASP A 281 -10.92 48.64 105.36
C ASP A 281 -10.25 49.33 106.55
N ILE A 282 -9.70 50.53 106.30
CA ILE A 282 -9.15 51.39 107.35
C ILE A 282 -10.16 52.52 107.63
N GLN A 283 -10.59 52.66 108.88
CA GLN A 283 -11.53 53.69 109.34
C GLN A 283 -10.83 54.79 110.13
N ASN A 284 -11.18 56.04 109.85
CA ASN A 284 -10.74 57.19 110.63
C ASN A 284 -11.78 57.59 111.69
N THR A 285 -11.47 57.34 112.97
CA THR A 285 -12.31 57.71 114.12
C THR A 285 -11.99 59.09 114.71
N LYS A 286 -11.11 59.89 114.09
CA LYS A 286 -10.85 61.29 114.49
C LYS A 286 -11.86 62.24 113.84
N ASN A 287 -12.08 63.37 114.51
CA ASN A 287 -12.86 64.52 114.02
C ASN A 287 -12.09 65.38 112.99
N SER A 288 -11.01 64.86 112.40
CA SER A 288 -10.14 65.51 111.44
C SER A 288 -9.66 64.48 110.42
N SER A 289 -9.11 64.92 109.29
CA SER A 289 -8.29 64.04 108.47
C SER A 289 -7.08 63.51 109.28
N ASP A 290 -6.63 62.32 108.92
CA ASP A 290 -5.46 61.66 109.51
C ASP A 290 -4.65 61.02 108.40
N THR A 291 -3.32 61.00 108.53
CA THR A 291 -2.40 60.38 107.58
C THR A 291 -1.46 59.46 108.33
N GLN A 292 -1.37 58.22 107.88
CA GLN A 292 -0.58 57.18 108.53
C GLN A 292 0.00 56.24 107.49
N THR A 293 1.16 55.66 107.78
CA THR A 293 1.62 54.47 107.08
C THR A 293 0.82 53.27 107.58
N ILE A 294 0.07 52.65 106.66
CA ILE A 294 -0.55 51.34 106.86
C ILE A 294 0.48 50.31 106.45
N GLU A 295 0.75 49.34 107.32
CA GLU A 295 1.68 48.24 107.05
C GLU A 295 0.91 46.96 106.73
N LEU A 296 1.48 46.12 105.87
CA LEU A 296 1.17 44.71 105.78
C LEU A 296 2.35 43.97 106.40
N VAL A 297 2.14 43.30 107.53
CA VAL A 297 3.15 42.48 108.20
C VAL A 297 2.84 40.99 108.03
N GLN A 298 3.86 40.14 108.09
CA GLN A 298 3.71 38.69 108.15
C GLN A 298 3.70 38.21 109.61
N GLY A 299 3.28 36.97 109.87
CA GLY A 299 3.15 36.41 111.23
C GLY A 299 4.43 36.36 112.10
N ASP A 300 5.61 36.66 111.54
CA ASP A 300 6.86 36.86 112.29
C ASP A 300 7.07 38.32 112.77
N GLY A 301 6.16 39.22 112.39
CA GLY A 301 6.20 40.66 112.68
C GLY A 301 6.94 41.52 111.64
N THR A 302 7.44 40.94 110.54
CA THR A 302 8.17 41.69 109.50
C THR A 302 7.23 42.44 108.55
N THR A 303 7.55 43.70 108.22
CA THR A 303 6.77 44.51 107.27
C THR A 303 7.06 44.11 105.82
N VAL A 304 6.11 43.40 105.21
CA VAL A 304 6.15 42.90 103.82
C VAL A 304 5.97 44.04 102.82
N LYS A 305 4.99 44.92 103.05
CA LYS A 305 4.77 46.17 102.30
C LYS A 305 4.21 47.25 103.22
N SER A 306 4.35 48.51 102.82
CA SER A 306 3.73 49.63 103.53
C SER A 306 3.19 50.68 102.55
N LYS A 307 2.19 51.46 102.98
CA LYS A 307 1.47 52.41 102.13
C LYS A 307 0.99 53.58 102.98
N SER A 308 1.45 54.80 102.68
CA SER A 308 0.95 56.01 103.33
C SER A 308 -0.44 56.34 102.81
N VAL A 309 -1.42 56.49 103.71
CA VAL A 309 -2.82 56.72 103.39
C VAL A 309 -3.37 57.86 104.24
N THR A 310 -3.90 58.89 103.57
CA THR A 310 -4.73 59.94 104.18
C THR A 310 -6.20 59.53 104.10
N ILE A 311 -6.93 59.66 105.21
CA ILE A 311 -8.37 59.38 105.30
C ILE A 311 -9.06 60.57 106.00
N ALA A 312 -10.17 61.05 105.44
CA ALA A 312 -10.95 62.15 106.02
C ALA A 312 -11.66 61.75 107.31
N SER A 313 -12.07 62.73 108.13
CA SER A 313 -12.81 62.54 109.38
C SER A 313 -14.02 61.60 109.19
N GLY A 314 -14.14 60.56 110.01
CA GLY A 314 -15.27 59.61 110.00
C GLY A 314 -15.32 58.61 108.84
N ASN A 315 -14.52 58.80 107.78
CA ASN A 315 -14.58 57.96 106.59
C ASN A 315 -13.82 56.63 106.76
N THR A 316 -14.21 55.66 105.95
CA THR A 316 -13.52 54.37 105.76
C THR A 316 -12.93 54.32 104.36
N LYS A 317 -11.77 53.66 104.19
CA LYS A 317 -11.12 53.45 102.90
C LYS A 317 -10.45 52.09 102.84
N THR A 318 -10.78 51.30 101.83
CA THR A 318 -10.11 50.04 101.53
C THR A 318 -8.67 50.28 101.07
N VAL A 319 -7.71 49.55 101.65
CA VAL A 319 -6.28 49.64 101.36
C VAL A 319 -5.79 48.29 100.85
N THR A 320 -5.62 48.19 99.53
CA THR A 320 -5.09 46.99 98.87
C THR A 320 -3.58 47.05 98.73
N PHE A 321 -2.93 45.91 99.03
CA PHE A 321 -1.54 45.57 98.78
C PHE A 321 -1.51 44.46 97.72
N SER A 322 -1.21 44.81 96.47
CA SER A 322 -1.14 43.87 95.33
C SER A 322 0.29 43.40 95.04
N ASN A 323 0.40 42.39 94.18
CA ASN A 323 1.65 41.74 93.77
C ASN A 323 2.44 41.25 94.99
N LEU A 324 1.75 40.54 95.87
CA LEU A 324 2.33 39.74 96.95
C LEU A 324 2.61 38.35 96.40
N THR A 325 3.76 37.77 96.70
CA THR A 325 4.17 36.46 96.18
C THR A 325 4.92 35.71 97.27
N VAL A 326 4.62 34.42 97.42
CA VAL A 326 5.27 33.52 98.39
C VAL A 326 5.66 32.24 97.65
N ASN A 327 6.94 31.86 97.74
CA ASN A 327 7.52 30.75 96.97
C ASN A 327 7.65 29.45 97.77
N ASN A 328 7.30 29.49 99.06
CA ASN A 328 7.32 28.34 99.96
C ASN A 328 5.88 27.91 100.26
N THR A 329 5.62 26.61 100.34
CA THR A 329 4.32 26.10 100.79
C THR A 329 4.19 26.20 102.30
N GLY A 330 2.96 26.40 102.80
CA GLY A 330 2.66 26.61 104.21
C GLY A 330 1.46 27.52 104.42
N GLU A 331 1.04 27.66 105.68
CA GLU A 331 0.05 28.67 106.09
C GLU A 331 0.78 29.92 106.55
N PHE A 332 0.42 31.08 105.99
CA PHE A 332 1.06 32.36 106.25
C PHE A 332 0.01 33.37 106.71
N ASP A 333 0.04 33.72 108.00
CA ASP A 333 -0.71 34.84 108.52
C ASP A 333 -0.15 36.15 107.98
N PHE A 334 -1.03 36.97 107.42
CA PHE A 334 -0.75 38.34 107.01
C PHE A 334 -1.66 39.31 107.78
N GLU A 335 -1.06 40.20 108.56
CA GLU A 335 -1.78 41.22 109.33
C GLU A 335 -1.67 42.57 108.62
N VAL A 336 -2.80 43.16 108.25
CA VAL A 336 -2.82 44.60 107.93
C VAL A 336 -2.83 45.36 109.25
N ARG A 337 -1.87 46.28 109.44
CA ARG A 337 -1.58 46.92 110.71
C ARG A 337 -1.50 48.44 110.59
N THR A 338 -2.17 49.14 111.49
CA THR A 338 -2.01 50.57 111.77
C THR A 338 -1.10 50.76 112.97
N SER A 339 -0.76 52.00 113.34
CA SER A 339 -0.01 52.27 114.58
C SER A 339 -0.83 52.02 115.87
N ARG A 340 -1.97 51.31 115.81
CA ARG A 340 -2.92 51.11 116.93
C ARG A 340 -3.69 49.79 116.90
N THR A 341 -4.13 49.32 115.75
CA THR A 341 -4.79 48.00 115.59
C THR A 341 -4.28 47.33 114.32
N GLY A 342 -4.37 46.00 114.29
CA GLY A 342 -4.29 45.25 113.05
C GLY A 342 -5.26 44.09 113.06
N ALA A 343 -5.41 43.45 111.91
CA ALA A 343 -6.23 42.27 111.75
C ALA A 343 -5.59 41.33 110.72
N GLY A 344 -5.58 40.04 111.05
CA GLY A 344 -4.99 38.98 110.23
C GLY A 344 -5.95 38.44 109.17
N VAL A 345 -5.38 37.95 108.07
CA VAL A 345 -5.99 36.94 107.20
C VAL A 345 -4.97 35.83 106.95
N PRO A 346 -5.31 34.54 107.15
CA PRO A 346 -4.44 33.44 106.78
C PRO A 346 -4.44 33.27 105.26
N VAL A 347 -3.27 33.04 104.68
CA VAL A 347 -3.08 32.66 103.28
C VAL A 347 -2.34 31.33 103.24
N THR A 348 -3.06 30.26 102.89
CA THR A 348 -2.47 28.94 102.70
C THR A 348 -1.87 28.84 101.30
N VAL A 349 -0.54 28.79 101.23
CA VAL A 349 0.20 28.59 99.99
C VAL A 349 0.41 27.09 99.80
N LYS A 350 -0.12 26.54 98.72
CA LYS A 350 -0.01 25.12 98.36
C LYS A 350 0.83 24.93 97.10
N SER A 351 1.29 23.71 96.86
CA SER A 351 1.65 23.35 95.49
C SER A 351 0.35 23.15 94.72
N ALA A 352 0.33 23.56 93.46
CA ALA A 352 -0.69 23.15 92.51
C ALA A 352 -0.10 21.99 91.71
N THR A 353 -0.91 20.95 91.45
CA THR A 353 -0.46 19.70 90.83
C THR A 353 -1.01 19.63 89.41
N PHE A 354 -0.12 19.63 88.40
CA PHE A 354 -0.45 19.70 86.98
C PHE A 354 -0.28 18.32 86.32
N LEU A 355 -1.40 17.60 86.12
CA LEU A 355 -1.39 16.33 85.38
C LEU A 355 -1.48 16.56 83.86
N VAL A 356 -0.89 15.65 83.08
CA VAL A 356 -0.88 15.67 81.61
C VAL A 356 -1.70 14.50 81.09
N SER A 357 -2.64 14.77 80.19
CA SER A 357 -3.59 13.77 79.68
C SER A 357 -3.90 13.98 78.20
N ASN A 358 -4.61 13.03 77.57
CA ASN A 358 -5.11 13.13 76.20
C ASN A 358 -4.04 13.53 75.16
N ILE A 359 -2.80 13.07 75.35
CA ILE A 359 -1.71 13.40 74.43
C ILE A 359 -1.97 12.77 73.05
N SER A 360 -1.79 13.57 72.00
CA SER A 360 -2.09 13.21 70.62
C SER A 360 -1.25 14.03 69.64
N THR A 361 -1.05 13.48 68.45
CA THR A 361 -0.38 14.11 67.30
C THR A 361 -1.38 14.38 66.17
N ASN A 362 -1.12 15.42 65.38
CA ASN A 362 -1.83 15.68 64.13
C ASN A 362 -0.84 16.13 63.04
N PRO A 363 -0.64 15.37 61.95
CA PRO A 363 -1.23 14.05 61.69
C PRO A 363 -0.75 12.98 62.71
N GLN A 364 -1.42 11.83 62.73
CA GLN A 364 -1.05 10.70 63.59
C GLN A 364 0.14 9.94 62.98
N ASP A 365 -0.01 9.53 61.73
CA ASP A 365 1.05 9.06 60.85
C ASP A 365 1.78 10.30 60.30
N VAL A 366 3.06 10.46 60.61
CA VAL A 366 3.84 11.67 60.24
C VAL A 366 4.96 11.28 59.29
N GLN A 367 5.02 11.92 58.13
CA GLN A 367 6.08 11.67 57.15
C GLN A 367 7.40 12.35 57.52
N ASP A 368 8.51 11.86 56.99
CA ASP A 368 9.80 12.53 57.16
C ASP A 368 9.77 13.94 56.53
N ASN A 369 10.40 14.91 57.20
CA ASN A 369 10.29 16.35 56.91
C ASN A 369 8.87 16.96 57.00
N GLU A 370 7.84 16.23 57.41
CA GLU A 370 6.51 16.78 57.66
C GLU A 370 6.44 17.56 58.98
N GLN A 371 5.60 18.61 59.02
CA GLN A 371 5.28 19.34 60.23
C GLN A 371 4.07 18.71 60.94
N TYR A 372 4.29 18.21 62.16
CA TYR A 372 3.22 17.70 63.01
C TYR A 372 2.95 18.64 64.19
N THR A 373 1.74 18.55 64.74
CA THR A 373 1.35 19.22 66.00
C THR A 373 1.14 18.18 67.09
N ILE A 374 1.89 18.26 68.19
CA ILE A 374 1.62 17.48 69.40
C ILE A 374 0.83 18.31 70.40
N SER A 375 -0.24 17.74 70.94
CA SER A 375 -1.14 18.40 71.90
C SER A 375 -1.42 17.52 73.11
N ALA A 376 -1.66 18.11 74.27
CA ALA A 376 -2.12 17.41 75.48
C ALA A 376 -2.97 18.32 76.37
N ASP A 377 -3.91 17.74 77.09
CA ASP A 377 -4.75 18.42 78.09
C ASP A 377 -4.03 18.47 79.44
N ILE A 378 -3.77 19.69 79.90
CA ILE A 378 -3.11 19.98 81.16
C ILE A 378 -4.17 20.31 82.22
N ASN A 379 -4.21 19.54 83.30
CA ASN A 379 -5.22 19.65 84.36
C ASN A 379 -4.58 20.01 85.70
N ASN A 380 -4.99 21.14 86.29
CA ASN A 380 -4.64 21.48 87.67
C ASN A 380 -5.65 20.82 88.62
N ILE A 381 -5.28 19.67 89.20
CA ILE A 381 -6.21 18.83 89.97
C ILE A 381 -6.53 19.37 91.37
N GLU A 382 -5.81 20.37 91.87
CA GLU A 382 -5.96 20.87 93.24
C GLU A 382 -7.18 21.80 93.39
N PRO A 383 -8.25 21.41 94.12
CA PRO A 383 -9.48 22.20 94.17
C PRO A 383 -9.27 23.56 94.82
N ASN A 384 -9.59 24.64 94.09
CA ASN A 384 -9.45 26.03 94.52
C ASN A 384 -8.00 26.51 94.77
N VAL A 385 -6.97 25.81 94.25
CA VAL A 385 -5.58 26.30 94.25
C VAL A 385 -5.20 26.77 92.84
N GLN A 386 -5.17 28.08 92.59
CA GLN A 386 -4.61 28.60 91.34
C GLN A 386 -3.10 28.33 91.29
N GLY A 387 -2.60 27.77 90.19
CA GLY A 387 -1.18 27.49 89.95
C GLY A 387 -0.67 28.07 88.63
N SER A 388 0.64 27.94 88.41
CA SER A 388 1.31 28.28 87.15
C SER A 388 2.56 27.45 87.01
N GLN A 389 2.79 26.85 85.84
CA GLN A 389 3.88 25.91 85.62
C GLN A 389 4.38 25.96 84.17
N THR A 390 5.64 25.60 83.94
CA THR A 390 6.19 25.54 82.57
C THR A 390 6.04 24.13 82.02
N ILE A 391 5.20 24.02 81.00
CA ILE A 391 4.94 22.81 80.22
C ILE A 391 5.98 22.75 79.11
N ASN A 392 6.65 21.60 78.97
CA ASN A 392 7.74 21.39 78.03
C ASN A 392 7.35 20.30 77.02
N PHE A 393 7.49 20.60 75.73
CA PHE A 393 7.55 19.58 74.71
C PHE A 393 8.99 19.06 74.60
N VAL A 394 9.13 17.74 74.75
CA VAL A 394 10.40 17.01 74.78
C VAL A 394 10.40 15.98 73.65
N ARG A 395 11.48 15.92 72.88
CA ARG A 395 11.77 14.87 71.90
C ARG A 395 13.15 14.31 72.19
N GLU A 396 13.25 12.98 72.28
CA GLU A 396 14.50 12.24 72.55
C GLU A 396 15.26 12.74 73.82
N GLY A 397 14.51 13.13 74.86
CA GLY A 397 15.05 13.65 76.11
C GLY A 397 15.51 15.12 76.08
N THR A 398 15.45 15.78 74.92
CA THR A 398 15.77 17.20 74.76
C THR A 398 14.49 18.04 74.72
N VAL A 399 14.44 19.11 75.51
CA VAL A 399 13.34 20.11 75.47
C VAL A 399 13.45 20.88 74.16
N GLN A 400 12.44 20.77 73.30
CA GLN A 400 12.38 21.46 72.02
C GLN A 400 11.69 22.82 72.15
N LYS A 401 10.57 22.86 72.88
CA LYS A 401 9.73 24.07 73.09
C LYS A 401 9.12 24.06 74.49
N SER A 402 8.85 25.24 75.04
CA SER A 402 8.26 25.41 76.39
C SER A 402 7.20 26.50 76.41
N GLN A 403 6.17 26.33 77.22
CA GLN A 403 5.11 27.32 77.47
C GLN A 403 4.77 27.35 78.96
N THR A 404 4.76 28.54 79.57
CA THR A 404 4.23 28.71 80.92
C THR A 404 2.71 28.84 80.89
N LEU A 405 2.01 27.96 81.59
CA LEU A 405 0.56 27.89 81.66
C LEU A 405 0.09 28.15 83.10
N GLY A 406 -0.82 29.11 83.27
CA GLY A 406 -1.51 29.39 84.55
C GLY A 406 -2.93 28.85 84.54
N LEU A 407 -3.32 28.08 85.56
CA LEU A 407 -4.64 27.47 85.70
C LEU A 407 -5.24 27.75 87.08
N LEU A 408 -6.55 28.03 87.13
CA LEU A 408 -7.32 28.00 88.38
C LEU A 408 -7.37 26.56 88.92
N GLY A 409 -7.66 26.40 90.21
CA GLY A 409 -7.76 25.07 90.83
C GLY A 409 -8.98 24.29 90.37
N GLY A 410 -8.78 23.08 89.85
CA GLY A 410 -9.79 22.32 89.09
C GLY A 410 -9.94 22.77 87.62
N GLY A 411 -9.09 23.69 87.15
CA GLY A 411 -9.07 24.17 85.76
C GLY A 411 -8.26 23.27 84.82
N SER A 412 -8.60 23.32 83.54
CA SER A 412 -7.96 22.57 82.46
C SER A 412 -7.67 23.48 81.26
N SER A 413 -6.64 23.16 80.49
CA SER A 413 -6.38 23.74 79.16
C SER A 413 -5.52 22.81 78.32
N THR A 414 -5.89 22.62 77.06
CA THR A 414 -5.03 21.99 76.06
C THR A 414 -3.82 22.90 75.76
N VAL A 415 -2.64 22.30 75.62
CA VAL A 415 -1.42 22.95 75.13
C VAL A 415 -0.97 22.21 73.87
N SER A 416 -0.56 22.95 72.84
CA SER A 416 -0.16 22.42 71.53
C SER A 416 1.19 23.00 71.09
N PHE A 417 2.07 22.16 70.57
CA PHE A 417 3.35 22.54 69.99
C PHE A 417 3.48 21.94 68.59
N THR A 418 3.92 22.73 67.60
CA THR A 418 4.37 22.19 66.31
C THR A 418 5.81 21.71 66.40
N ASP A 419 6.18 20.69 65.63
CA ASP A 419 7.58 20.34 65.34
C ASP A 419 7.69 19.77 63.91
N THR A 420 8.91 19.65 63.41
CA THR A 420 9.21 18.99 62.14
C THR A 420 10.25 17.90 62.38
N ILE A 421 10.07 16.75 61.76
CA ILE A 421 10.99 15.62 61.91
C ILE A 421 12.07 15.74 60.84
N ASP A 422 13.29 16.05 61.26
CA ASP A 422 14.51 15.95 60.47
C ASP A 422 15.19 14.63 60.88
N THR A 423 14.85 13.54 60.18
CA THR A 423 15.36 12.20 60.44
C THR A 423 16.19 11.68 59.26
N PRO A 424 17.23 10.87 59.49
CA PRO A 424 17.90 10.18 58.40
C PRO A 424 16.94 9.19 57.71
N SER A 425 17.14 9.03 56.39
CA SER A 425 16.34 8.28 55.41
C SER A 425 16.18 6.76 55.64
N THR A 426 16.45 6.27 56.86
CA THR A 426 16.41 4.86 57.27
C THR A 426 15.11 4.47 57.98
N GLY A 427 14.22 5.42 58.26
CA GLY A 427 13.04 5.21 59.11
C GLY A 427 13.39 5.00 60.60
N GLY A 428 12.37 4.84 61.44
CA GLY A 428 12.53 4.63 62.88
C GLY A 428 11.27 4.94 63.69
N SER A 429 11.36 4.79 65.02
CA SER A 429 10.27 5.11 65.95
C SER A 429 10.80 5.90 67.16
N PHE A 430 10.10 6.96 67.57
CA PHE A 430 10.49 7.81 68.70
C PHE A 430 9.29 8.23 69.54
N GLN A 431 9.55 8.61 70.79
CA GLN A 431 8.51 8.99 71.77
C GLN A 431 8.62 10.48 72.13
N PRO A 432 7.92 11.38 71.42
CA PRO A 432 7.72 12.74 71.90
C PRO A 432 6.83 12.75 73.15
N SER A 433 7.07 13.71 74.05
CA SER A 433 6.33 13.84 75.30
C SER A 433 6.01 15.28 75.64
N ILE A 434 4.89 15.50 76.33
CA ILE A 434 4.54 16.77 76.95
C ILE A 434 4.67 16.58 78.47
N ASN A 435 5.55 17.38 79.07
CA ASN A 435 5.95 17.25 80.46
C ASN A 435 5.53 18.50 81.23
N SER A 436 4.78 18.31 82.31
CA SER A 436 4.70 19.28 83.40
C SER A 436 5.93 19.11 84.31
N ALA A 437 5.95 19.73 85.49
CA ALA A 437 6.93 19.44 86.54
C ALA A 437 6.50 18.31 87.48
N ASP A 438 5.20 17.94 87.45
CA ASP A 438 4.60 16.92 88.32
C ASP A 438 4.32 15.60 87.58
N ASP A 439 4.14 15.64 86.25
CA ASP A 439 3.63 14.56 85.41
C ASP A 439 4.12 14.68 83.95
N SER A 440 4.02 13.60 83.17
CA SER A 440 4.37 13.60 81.75
C SER A 440 3.60 12.54 80.95
N ALA A 441 2.96 12.97 79.86
CA ALA A 441 2.34 12.06 78.91
C ALA A 441 3.24 11.87 77.68
N LYS A 442 3.20 10.68 77.07
CA LYS A 442 3.94 10.32 75.86
C LYS A 442 3.00 9.77 74.78
N THR A 443 3.38 9.95 73.53
CA THR A 443 2.84 9.18 72.40
C THR A 443 4.02 8.58 71.62
N ASP A 444 3.77 7.52 70.87
CA ASP A 444 4.72 7.01 69.87
C ASP A 444 4.49 7.75 68.53
N ILE A 445 5.56 7.95 67.76
CA ILE A 445 5.53 8.25 66.32
C ILE A 445 6.46 7.22 65.64
N THR A 446 6.03 6.67 64.51
CA THR A 446 6.81 5.72 63.70
C THR A 446 6.83 6.20 62.25
N ILE A 447 8.02 6.19 61.65
CA ILE A 447 8.28 6.48 60.23
C ILE A 447 8.75 5.18 59.60
N GLN A 448 7.98 4.63 58.67
CA GLN A 448 8.41 3.47 57.89
C GLN A 448 9.58 3.87 56.97
N ALA A 449 10.61 3.02 56.93
CA ALA A 449 11.72 3.19 56.00
C ALA A 449 11.20 3.23 54.55
N ALA A 450 11.84 4.03 53.70
CA ALA A 450 11.45 4.13 52.30
C ALA A 450 11.51 2.77 51.60
N ASP A 451 10.57 2.51 50.71
CA ASP A 451 10.32 1.22 50.04
C ASP A 451 9.85 1.51 48.61
N PHE A 452 10.70 1.28 47.60
CA PHE A 452 10.47 1.75 46.23
C PHE A 452 9.92 0.63 45.35
N GLN A 453 8.60 0.53 45.31
CA GLN A 453 7.84 -0.46 44.54
C GLN A 453 7.77 -0.07 43.04
N VAL A 454 7.88 -1.05 42.14
CA VAL A 454 7.94 -0.88 40.67
C VAL A 454 6.59 -1.25 40.05
N GLN A 455 5.75 -0.25 39.82
CA GLN A 455 4.38 -0.42 39.31
C GLN A 455 4.23 0.03 37.85
N ASN A 456 3.12 -0.35 37.22
CA ASN A 456 2.74 0.10 35.86
C ASN A 456 3.84 -0.10 34.79
N LEU A 457 4.62 -1.18 34.87
CA LEU A 457 5.72 -1.47 33.96
C LEU A 457 5.25 -1.60 32.50
N ALA A 458 5.72 -0.67 31.66
CA ALA A 458 5.54 -0.68 30.22
C ALA A 458 6.86 -1.00 29.50
N THR A 459 6.81 -2.01 28.64
CA THR A 459 7.92 -2.52 27.81
C THR A 459 7.38 -2.93 26.44
N PRO A 460 8.16 -2.81 25.35
CA PRO A 460 7.86 -3.51 24.11
C PRO A 460 7.82 -5.02 24.33
N SER A 461 6.82 -5.70 23.77
CA SER A 461 6.73 -7.17 23.78
C SER A 461 7.71 -7.85 22.80
N THR A 462 8.26 -7.08 21.85
CA THR A 462 9.29 -7.53 20.91
C THR A 462 10.38 -6.49 20.73
N ALA A 463 11.57 -6.94 20.40
CA ALA A 463 12.68 -6.11 19.96
C ALA A 463 13.47 -6.82 18.84
N THR A 464 14.40 -6.09 18.22
CA THR A 464 15.46 -6.68 17.39
C THR A 464 16.82 -6.40 18.03
N ASP A 465 17.82 -7.20 17.67
CA ASP A 465 19.19 -6.98 18.11
C ASP A 465 19.73 -5.59 17.69
N GLY A 466 20.65 -5.04 18.47
CA GLY A 466 21.24 -3.72 18.27
C GLY A 466 20.29 -2.51 18.42
N ASN A 467 18.97 -2.73 18.48
CA ASN A 467 18.00 -1.65 18.64
C ASN A 467 17.85 -1.22 20.10
N THR A 468 17.56 0.06 20.28
CA THR A 468 17.33 0.67 21.59
C THR A 468 15.83 0.74 21.86
N ILE A 469 15.41 0.14 22.97
CA ILE A 469 14.02 0.16 23.44
C ILE A 469 13.87 1.11 24.63
N THR A 470 12.66 1.64 24.78
CA THR A 470 12.23 2.39 25.96
C THR A 470 11.60 1.44 26.97
N ILE A 471 11.97 1.56 28.24
CA ILE A 471 11.37 0.87 29.38
C ILE A 471 10.90 1.95 30.35
N SER A 472 9.67 1.85 30.86
CA SER A 472 9.16 2.79 31.87
C SER A 472 8.30 2.12 32.92
N ALA A 473 8.37 2.61 34.16
CA ALA A 473 7.53 2.18 35.27
C ALA A 473 7.26 3.35 36.21
N ASP A 474 6.16 3.30 36.95
CA ASP A 474 5.91 4.19 38.07
C ASP A 474 6.61 3.64 39.31
N ILE A 475 7.59 4.38 39.81
CA ILE A 475 8.28 4.06 41.06
C ILE A 475 7.53 4.78 42.18
N GLN A 476 6.96 4.02 43.11
CA GLN A 476 6.26 4.56 44.28
C GLN A 476 7.04 4.24 45.55
N ASN A 477 7.28 5.26 46.38
CA ASN A 477 7.72 5.06 47.75
C ASN A 477 6.49 4.71 48.61
N THR A 478 6.41 3.47 49.10
CA THR A 478 5.35 2.99 50.00
C THR A 478 5.68 3.22 51.49
N GLY A 479 6.88 3.71 51.80
CA GLY A 479 7.27 4.13 53.15
C GLY A 479 6.99 5.61 53.43
N ASP A 480 7.31 6.04 54.65
CA ASP A 480 7.09 7.40 55.17
C ASP A 480 8.35 8.29 55.09
N ALA A 481 9.53 7.67 55.04
CA ALA A 481 10.81 8.38 54.93
C ALA A 481 11.12 8.85 53.50
N GLU A 482 11.76 10.01 53.33
CA GLU A 482 12.43 10.34 52.06
C GLU A 482 13.65 9.44 51.85
N ALA A 483 13.88 8.97 50.63
CA ALA A 483 15.14 8.32 50.26
C ALA A 483 15.54 8.60 48.81
N THR A 484 16.81 8.37 48.50
CA THR A 484 17.31 8.25 47.13
C THR A 484 17.72 6.81 46.87
N LYS A 485 17.15 6.17 45.83
CA LYS A 485 17.47 4.79 45.45
C LYS A 485 17.73 4.69 43.94
N THR A 486 18.51 3.67 43.56
CA THR A 486 18.86 3.40 42.17
C THR A 486 17.75 2.61 41.50
N VAL A 487 17.41 2.97 40.27
CA VAL A 487 16.52 2.21 39.39
C VAL A 487 17.36 1.67 38.23
N GLU A 488 17.39 0.36 38.05
CA GLU A 488 18.23 -0.34 37.06
C GLU A 488 17.37 -1.14 36.07
N VAL A 489 17.77 -1.15 34.80
CA VAL A 489 17.25 -2.10 33.80
C VAL A 489 17.77 -3.50 34.11
N VAL A 490 16.87 -4.44 34.31
CA VAL A 490 17.16 -5.87 34.53
C VAL A 490 16.68 -6.74 33.37
N ARG A 491 17.36 -7.86 33.15
CA ARG A 491 16.97 -8.97 32.26
C ARG A 491 17.22 -10.28 32.98
N ASN A 492 16.21 -11.15 33.10
CA ASN A 492 16.25 -12.39 33.91
C ASN A 492 16.76 -12.14 35.33
N GLY A 493 16.26 -11.09 35.99
CA GLY A 493 16.70 -10.65 37.32
C GLY A 493 18.17 -10.19 37.42
N THR A 494 18.88 -10.01 36.30
CA THR A 494 20.29 -9.58 36.26
C THR A 494 20.41 -8.15 35.74
N GLY A 495 21.06 -7.29 36.53
CA GLY A 495 21.32 -5.88 36.18
C GLY A 495 22.10 -5.71 34.86
N GLN A 496 21.69 -4.74 34.05
CA GLN A 496 22.25 -4.44 32.73
C GLN A 496 23.13 -3.17 32.71
N GLY A 497 23.43 -2.59 33.88
CA GLY A 497 24.26 -1.38 34.03
C GLY A 497 23.62 -0.08 33.50
N THR A 498 22.37 -0.14 33.03
CA THR A 498 21.60 1.03 32.59
C THR A 498 20.76 1.51 33.77
N THR A 499 21.18 2.61 34.41
CA THR A 499 20.64 3.04 35.71
C THR A 499 20.29 4.52 35.77
N THR A 500 19.43 4.89 36.71
CA THR A 500 19.25 6.28 37.20
C THR A 500 19.11 6.28 38.72
N GLN A 501 19.31 7.44 39.35
CA GLN A 501 18.95 7.67 40.76
C GLN A 501 17.60 8.40 40.83
N VAL A 502 16.77 8.03 41.79
CA VAL A 502 15.45 8.62 42.03
C VAL A 502 15.35 8.97 43.51
N THR A 503 14.93 10.20 43.81
CA THR A 503 14.62 10.68 45.16
C THR A 503 13.10 10.84 45.29
N LEU A 504 12.51 10.26 46.33
CA LEU A 504 11.07 10.36 46.64
C LEU A 504 10.88 10.53 48.14
N ALA A 505 10.07 11.51 48.53
CA ALA A 505 9.52 11.65 49.87
C ALA A 505 8.53 10.50 50.19
N GLY A 506 8.04 10.44 51.43
CA GLY A 506 7.03 9.46 51.85
C GLY A 506 5.79 9.45 50.96
N SER A 507 5.20 8.28 50.74
CA SER A 507 4.02 8.03 49.87
C SER A 507 4.08 8.56 48.41
N SER A 508 5.21 9.13 47.98
CA SER A 508 5.34 9.84 46.70
C SER A 508 5.68 8.89 45.55
N SER A 509 5.35 9.27 44.31
CA SER A 509 5.64 8.47 43.12
C SER A 509 6.17 9.30 41.95
N THR A 510 6.91 8.65 41.05
CA THR A 510 7.36 9.25 39.79
C THR A 510 7.53 8.21 38.69
N THR A 511 7.20 8.57 37.45
CA THR A 511 7.42 7.71 36.29
C THR A 511 8.89 7.78 35.85
N VAL A 512 9.60 6.65 35.94
CA VAL A 512 10.95 6.51 35.41
C VAL A 512 10.89 6.01 33.97
N GLN A 513 11.73 6.55 33.11
CA GLN A 513 11.93 6.07 31.74
C GLN A 513 13.43 5.87 31.48
N LEU A 514 13.83 4.68 31.05
CA LEU A 514 15.20 4.34 30.66
C LEU A 514 15.23 3.79 29.23
N ASN A 515 16.23 4.21 28.45
CA ASN A 515 16.47 3.72 27.11
C ASN A 515 17.61 2.70 27.14
N HIS A 516 17.39 1.48 26.64
CA HIS A 516 18.36 0.39 26.73
C HIS A 516 18.51 -0.35 25.39
N THR A 517 19.75 -0.65 24.99
CA THR A 517 20.06 -1.31 23.71
C THR A 517 20.24 -2.82 23.89
N ILE A 518 19.46 -3.62 23.17
CA ILE A 518 19.57 -5.09 23.17
C ILE A 518 20.87 -5.51 22.47
N ASN A 519 21.72 -6.29 23.14
CA ASN A 519 23.04 -6.71 22.63
C ASN A 519 23.52 -8.09 23.17
N THR A 520 22.62 -8.98 23.63
CA THR A 520 23.01 -10.20 24.38
C THR A 520 22.33 -11.48 23.88
N ASP A 521 23.14 -12.45 23.46
CA ASP A 521 22.77 -13.81 23.04
C ASP A 521 22.20 -14.65 24.19
N VAL A 522 20.88 -14.60 24.37
CA VAL A 522 20.08 -15.50 25.21
C VAL A 522 18.66 -15.57 24.65
N ALA A 523 18.12 -16.79 24.49
CA ALA A 523 16.76 -17.01 24.01
C ALA A 523 15.71 -16.81 25.13
N ASP A 524 14.58 -16.17 24.77
CA ASP A 524 13.41 -15.86 25.61
C ASP A 524 13.72 -15.35 27.02
N ASN A 525 13.70 -14.02 27.18
CA ASN A 525 14.04 -13.34 28.42
C ASN A 525 12.90 -12.46 28.92
N ASP A 526 12.85 -12.23 30.23
CA ASP A 526 12.12 -11.10 30.79
C ASP A 526 12.97 -9.82 30.74
N ILE A 527 12.33 -8.66 30.78
CA ILE A 527 12.99 -7.36 30.92
C ILE A 527 12.11 -6.40 31.72
N GLY A 528 12.74 -5.52 32.49
CA GLY A 528 12.02 -4.49 33.24
C GLY A 528 12.93 -3.64 34.10
N LEU A 529 12.41 -3.20 35.25
CA LEU A 529 13.10 -2.32 36.18
C LEU A 529 13.18 -2.91 37.58
N GLN A 530 14.30 -2.68 38.24
CA GLN A 530 14.61 -3.10 39.60
C GLN A 530 15.01 -1.90 40.46
N THR A 531 14.59 -1.91 41.73
CA THR A 531 15.08 -1.07 42.81
C THR A 531 15.82 -1.95 43.83
N PRO A 532 16.40 -1.40 44.91
CA PRO A 532 16.92 -2.24 46.00
C PRO A 532 15.85 -3.05 46.75
N ASP A 533 14.57 -2.76 46.54
CA ASP A 533 13.45 -3.30 47.34
C ASP A 533 12.49 -4.18 46.52
N ASP A 534 12.27 -3.86 45.25
CA ASP A 534 11.32 -4.52 44.35
C ASP A 534 11.87 -4.73 42.93
N THR A 535 11.26 -5.62 42.15
CA THR A 535 11.66 -5.93 40.77
C THR A 535 10.46 -6.38 39.95
N ASN A 536 10.16 -5.64 38.88
CA ASN A 536 9.08 -5.94 37.96
C ASN A 536 9.63 -6.15 36.55
N THR A 537 9.14 -7.19 35.86
CA THR A 537 9.66 -7.63 34.56
C THR A 537 8.56 -8.22 33.68
N ASN A 538 8.53 -7.84 32.41
CA ASN A 538 7.64 -8.36 31.36
C ASN A 538 8.43 -9.25 30.38
N PRO A 539 7.81 -10.26 29.72
CA PRO A 539 8.47 -11.03 28.68
C PRO A 539 8.76 -10.19 27.43
N ILE A 540 9.93 -10.40 26.81
CA ILE A 540 10.29 -9.77 25.53
C ILE A 540 10.90 -10.77 24.54
N THR A 541 10.32 -10.89 23.35
CA THR A 541 10.88 -11.71 22.26
C THR A 541 11.84 -10.89 21.42
N VAL A 542 13.12 -11.24 21.44
CA VAL A 542 14.12 -10.65 20.53
C VAL A 542 14.13 -11.44 19.23
N ARG A 543 13.97 -10.75 18.10
CA ARG A 543 13.96 -11.33 16.74
C ARG A 543 15.24 -10.99 15.99
N ALA A 544 15.67 -11.88 15.10
CA ALA A 544 16.75 -11.56 14.15
C ALA A 544 16.27 -10.56 13.09
N VAL A 545 17.19 -10.09 12.24
CA VAL A 545 16.89 -9.27 11.05
C VAL A 545 17.58 -9.91 9.85
N PHE A 546 16.81 -10.25 8.81
CA PHE A 546 17.27 -10.91 7.59
C PHE A 546 17.17 -9.95 6.40
N GLN A 547 18.33 -9.54 5.88
CA GLN A 547 18.43 -8.68 4.69
C GLN A 547 18.56 -9.47 3.39
N VAL A 548 18.02 -8.92 2.30
CA VAL A 548 18.04 -9.51 0.95
C VAL A 548 19.07 -8.76 0.09
N GLN A 549 20.26 -9.34 -0.03
CA GLN A 549 21.39 -8.74 -0.75
C GLN A 549 21.71 -9.52 -2.03
N ASN A 550 22.53 -8.93 -2.91
CA ASN A 550 23.04 -9.57 -4.13
C ASN A 550 21.94 -10.19 -5.03
N LEU A 551 20.75 -9.56 -5.07
CA LEU A 551 19.63 -10.03 -5.89
C LEU A 551 20.01 -10.03 -7.38
N ALA A 552 19.90 -11.20 -8.00
CA ALA A 552 20.04 -11.38 -9.43
C ALA A 552 18.77 -12.02 -10.02
N THR A 553 18.35 -11.44 -11.14
CA THR A 553 17.25 -11.84 -12.02
C THR A 553 17.76 -11.74 -13.46
N PRO A 554 17.12 -12.37 -14.46
CA PRO A 554 17.37 -12.00 -15.85
C PRO A 554 16.90 -10.55 -16.10
N SER A 555 17.52 -9.84 -17.03
CA SER A 555 17.07 -8.50 -17.45
C SER A 555 15.79 -8.54 -18.28
N THR A 556 15.59 -9.64 -19.01
CA THR A 556 14.43 -9.88 -19.86
C THR A 556 13.91 -11.30 -19.66
N ALA A 557 12.59 -11.47 -19.66
CA ALA A 557 11.95 -12.77 -19.64
C ALA A 557 10.94 -12.90 -20.80
N THR A 558 10.31 -14.05 -20.92
CA THR A 558 9.28 -14.38 -21.90
C THR A 558 8.07 -14.91 -21.15
N ASP A 559 6.86 -14.62 -21.63
CA ASP A 559 5.62 -15.05 -20.97
C ASP A 559 5.56 -16.59 -20.82
N GLY A 560 4.98 -17.05 -19.70
CA GLY A 560 4.83 -18.48 -19.37
C GLY A 560 6.14 -19.24 -19.07
N ASN A 561 7.30 -18.70 -19.43
CA ASN A 561 8.60 -19.35 -19.21
C ASN A 561 9.14 -19.09 -17.81
N SER A 562 9.61 -20.15 -17.16
CA SER A 562 10.18 -20.04 -15.81
C SER A 562 11.65 -19.63 -15.83
N PHE A 563 12.02 -18.72 -14.93
CA PHE A 563 13.39 -18.29 -14.69
C PHE A 563 13.75 -18.37 -13.21
N THR A 564 15.05 -18.39 -12.93
CA THR A 564 15.59 -18.39 -11.56
C THR A 564 15.81 -16.97 -11.04
N ILE A 565 15.44 -16.76 -9.77
CA ILE A 565 15.83 -15.64 -8.93
C ILE A 565 16.85 -16.15 -7.90
N THR A 566 17.94 -15.42 -7.68
CA THR A 566 18.90 -15.69 -6.58
C THR A 566 19.16 -14.45 -5.76
N ALA A 567 19.26 -14.58 -4.44
CA ALA A 567 19.76 -13.53 -3.54
C ALA A 567 20.51 -14.15 -2.36
N ASP A 568 21.43 -13.39 -1.77
CA ASP A 568 22.06 -13.72 -0.49
C ASP A 568 21.20 -13.18 0.66
N ILE A 569 20.66 -14.09 1.47
CA ILE A 569 19.90 -13.77 2.67
C ILE A 569 20.88 -13.71 3.84
N GLN A 570 21.16 -12.51 4.36
CA GLN A 570 22.06 -12.31 5.49
C GLN A 570 21.29 -12.02 6.77
N ASN A 571 21.53 -12.81 7.81
CA ASN A 571 21.14 -12.46 9.17
C ASN A 571 22.14 -11.43 9.73
N THR A 572 21.70 -10.19 9.93
CA THR A 572 22.54 -9.08 10.42
C THR A 572 22.59 -8.97 11.95
N SER A 573 21.81 -9.79 12.66
CA SER A 573 21.80 -9.87 14.13
C SER A 573 22.81 -10.90 14.67
N SER A 574 22.91 -11.03 15.99
CA SER A 574 23.63 -12.10 16.70
C SER A 574 22.79 -13.36 16.98
N PHE A 575 21.47 -13.31 16.82
CA PHE A 575 20.55 -14.40 17.17
C PHE A 575 20.36 -15.41 16.04
N GLN A 576 20.03 -16.66 16.37
CA GLN A 576 19.51 -17.62 15.38
C GLN A 576 17.98 -17.47 15.25
N ASP A 577 17.48 -17.39 14.02
CA ASP A 577 16.04 -17.33 13.72
C ASP A 577 15.73 -18.17 12.46
N THR A 578 14.46 -18.43 12.18
CA THR A 578 13.98 -19.09 10.95
C THR A 578 12.88 -18.26 10.31
N LYS A 579 13.08 -17.84 9.06
CA LYS A 579 12.14 -16.97 8.35
C LYS A 579 11.82 -17.47 6.96
N THR A 580 10.58 -17.20 6.54
CA THR A 580 10.14 -17.37 5.16
C THR A 580 10.92 -16.41 4.25
N VAL A 581 11.34 -16.90 3.10
CA VAL A 581 11.76 -16.09 1.95
C VAL A 581 10.74 -16.35 0.84
N GLU A 582 10.09 -15.31 0.34
CA GLU A 582 9.01 -15.38 -0.65
C GLU A 582 9.39 -14.68 -1.95
N VAL A 583 8.96 -15.24 -3.09
CA VAL A 583 8.99 -14.55 -4.38
C VAL A 583 7.90 -13.49 -4.43
N ILE A 584 8.28 -12.26 -4.78
CA ILE A 584 7.33 -11.16 -5.03
C ILE A 584 7.39 -10.70 -6.49
N GLU A 585 6.23 -10.30 -7.00
CA GLU A 585 6.07 -9.62 -8.29
C GLU A 585 5.25 -8.34 -8.05
N ASN A 586 5.79 -7.19 -8.47
CA ASN A 586 5.16 -5.88 -8.32
C ASN A 586 4.67 -5.59 -6.87
N GLY A 587 5.43 -6.06 -5.88
CA GLY A 587 5.12 -5.92 -4.45
C GLY A 587 4.09 -6.92 -3.90
N THR A 588 3.59 -7.85 -4.72
CA THR A 588 2.62 -8.89 -4.32
C THR A 588 3.30 -10.25 -4.18
N GLY A 589 3.11 -10.91 -3.03
CA GLY A 589 3.61 -12.27 -2.77
C GLY A 589 3.00 -13.31 -3.70
N GLN A 590 3.84 -14.18 -4.25
CA GLN A 590 3.48 -15.21 -5.23
C GLN A 590 3.33 -16.62 -4.61
N GLY A 591 3.41 -16.75 -3.28
CA GLY A 591 3.30 -18.02 -2.55
C GLY A 591 4.48 -18.99 -2.72
N THR A 592 5.30 -18.82 -3.76
CA THR A 592 6.56 -19.54 -3.94
C THR A 592 7.54 -19.13 -2.85
N THR A 593 7.78 -20.05 -1.91
CA THR A 593 8.42 -19.76 -0.62
C THR A 593 9.44 -20.82 -0.24
N THR A 594 10.41 -20.44 0.60
CA THR A 594 11.28 -21.38 1.33
C THR A 594 11.50 -20.91 2.77
N GLN A 595 11.88 -21.81 3.66
CA GLN A 595 12.25 -21.48 5.05
C GLN A 595 13.77 -21.47 5.19
N VAL A 596 14.31 -20.37 5.73
CA VAL A 596 15.74 -20.17 5.92
C VAL A 596 16.02 -20.03 7.41
N THR A 597 16.82 -20.95 7.96
CA THR A 597 17.37 -20.85 9.33
C THR A 597 18.80 -20.33 9.25
N LEU A 598 19.11 -19.23 9.93
CA LEU A 598 20.45 -18.63 9.96
C LEU A 598 20.84 -18.28 11.39
N THR A 599 22.05 -18.69 11.80
CA THR A 599 22.68 -18.20 13.03
C THR A 599 23.07 -16.72 12.87
N GLY A 600 23.35 -16.05 14.00
CA GLY A 600 23.81 -14.66 13.97
C GLY A 600 25.01 -14.43 13.03
N SER A 601 24.98 -13.30 12.32
CA SER A 601 25.98 -12.86 11.35
C SER A 601 26.27 -13.83 10.19
N SER A 602 25.45 -14.87 10.00
CA SER A 602 25.57 -15.82 8.88
C SER A 602 24.72 -15.40 7.68
N SER A 603 25.04 -15.97 6.52
CA SER A 603 24.32 -15.72 5.26
C SER A 603 24.21 -17.02 4.47
N THR A 604 23.16 -17.14 3.66
CA THR A 604 23.01 -18.19 2.64
C THR A 604 22.43 -17.61 1.37
N THR A 605 22.94 -18.05 0.22
CA THR A 605 22.27 -17.83 -1.06
C THR A 605 20.97 -18.64 -1.08
N VAL A 606 19.86 -17.99 -1.46
CA VAL A 606 18.58 -18.62 -1.78
C VAL A 606 18.40 -18.61 -3.29
N GLN A 607 17.86 -19.71 -3.82
CA GLN A 607 17.46 -19.85 -5.21
C GLN A 607 15.98 -20.27 -5.24
N LEU A 608 15.15 -19.48 -5.92
CA LEU A 608 13.74 -19.80 -6.20
C LEU A 608 13.47 -19.59 -7.68
N ASN A 609 12.51 -20.32 -8.24
CA ASN A 609 12.06 -20.13 -9.61
C ASN A 609 10.75 -19.36 -9.63
N HIS A 610 10.58 -18.49 -10.61
CA HIS A 610 9.34 -17.74 -10.87
C HIS A 610 8.92 -17.91 -12.32
N THR A 611 7.66 -17.59 -12.62
CA THR A 611 7.10 -17.48 -13.97
C THR A 611 6.17 -16.28 -14.00
N ILE A 612 6.47 -15.28 -14.82
CA ILE A 612 5.54 -14.19 -15.13
C ILE A 612 4.48 -14.76 -16.10
N ASN A 613 3.20 -14.46 -15.84
CA ASN A 613 2.07 -14.89 -16.67
C ASN A 613 1.27 -13.63 -17.07
N THR A 614 1.47 -13.12 -18.29
CA THR A 614 0.99 -11.81 -18.75
C THR A 614 0.65 -11.79 -20.24
N SER A 615 -0.54 -11.31 -20.57
CA SER A 615 -0.94 -11.01 -21.96
C SER A 615 -0.40 -9.67 -22.48
N THR A 616 0.40 -8.95 -21.68
CA THR A 616 0.94 -7.63 -22.02
C THR A 616 2.43 -7.51 -21.71
N ALA A 617 3.18 -6.98 -22.66
CA ALA A 617 4.58 -6.59 -22.51
C ALA A 617 4.74 -5.39 -21.55
N GLY A 618 5.88 -5.31 -20.87
CA GLY A 618 6.18 -4.28 -19.86
C GLY A 618 7.25 -4.71 -18.86
N ASP A 619 7.53 -3.85 -17.88
CA ASP A 619 8.49 -4.11 -16.81
C ASP A 619 7.81 -4.62 -15.55
N PHE A 620 8.32 -5.73 -15.00
CA PHE A 620 7.82 -6.36 -13.78
C PHE A 620 8.89 -6.28 -12.69
N ASN A 621 8.55 -5.74 -11.52
CA ASN A 621 9.48 -5.69 -10.39
C ASN A 621 9.50 -7.03 -9.66
N ILE A 622 10.47 -7.88 -9.99
CA ILE A 622 10.61 -9.23 -9.47
C ILE A 622 11.66 -9.25 -8.36
N GLY A 623 11.37 -9.93 -7.26
CA GLY A 623 12.24 -9.90 -6.09
C GLY A 623 12.03 -11.02 -5.10
N LEU A 624 12.83 -10.96 -4.03
CA LEU A 624 12.65 -11.79 -2.85
C LEU A 624 12.34 -10.90 -1.63
N GLN A 625 11.43 -11.38 -0.78
CA GLN A 625 11.00 -10.72 0.44
C GLN A 625 11.22 -11.62 1.65
N THR A 626 11.66 -11.04 2.76
CA THR A 626 11.59 -11.61 4.11
C THR A 626 10.58 -10.81 4.96
N PRO A 627 10.22 -11.25 6.18
CA PRO A 627 9.43 -10.42 7.10
C PRO A 627 10.08 -9.11 7.56
N ASP A 628 11.35 -8.85 7.20
CA ASP A 628 12.11 -7.67 7.66
C ASP A 628 12.67 -6.80 6.52
N ASP A 629 12.87 -7.35 5.32
CA ASP A 629 13.51 -6.68 4.19
C ASP A 629 12.96 -7.17 2.84
N THR A 630 13.14 -6.38 1.79
CA THR A 630 12.59 -6.65 0.45
C THR A 630 13.46 -6.02 -0.62
N ASN A 631 13.87 -6.82 -1.60
CA ASN A 631 14.70 -6.36 -2.72
C ASN A 631 14.09 -6.82 -4.04
N THR A 632 14.10 -5.96 -5.06
CA THR A 632 13.47 -6.17 -6.38
C THR A 632 14.34 -5.61 -7.50
N ASN A 633 14.43 -6.36 -8.60
CA ASN A 633 14.98 -5.90 -9.86
C ASN A 633 13.85 -5.82 -10.92
N PRO A 634 13.91 -4.89 -11.88
CA PRO A 634 13.03 -4.93 -13.04
C PRO A 634 13.39 -6.11 -13.96
N VAL A 635 12.36 -6.79 -14.47
CA VAL A 635 12.44 -7.82 -15.51
C VAL A 635 11.50 -7.41 -16.63
N THR A 636 12.05 -7.12 -17.81
CA THR A 636 11.25 -6.68 -18.96
C THR A 636 10.70 -7.89 -19.73
N ILE A 637 9.38 -7.93 -19.96
CA ILE A 637 8.78 -8.76 -21.00
C ILE A 637 8.69 -7.91 -22.28
N PRO A 638 9.47 -8.18 -23.34
CA PRO A 638 9.44 -7.38 -24.56
C PRO A 638 8.13 -7.53 -25.35
N PRO A 639 7.75 -6.57 -26.21
CA PRO A 639 6.60 -6.71 -27.10
C PRO A 639 6.76 -7.89 -28.06
N ALA A 640 5.64 -8.41 -28.58
CA ALA A 640 5.63 -9.38 -29.68
C ALA A 640 6.35 -8.82 -30.91
N ASN A 641 7.14 -9.65 -31.61
CA ASN A 641 7.98 -9.22 -32.73
C ASN A 641 7.99 -10.30 -33.84
N LEU A 642 7.12 -10.15 -34.83
CA LEU A 642 6.88 -11.13 -35.89
C LEU A 642 7.84 -10.90 -37.06
N GLN A 643 8.96 -11.63 -37.04
CA GLN A 643 10.06 -11.54 -38.00
C GLN A 643 9.88 -12.59 -39.12
N ILE A 644 10.25 -12.22 -40.34
CA ILE A 644 10.11 -13.04 -41.55
C ILE A 644 11.38 -13.88 -41.72
N GLN A 645 11.30 -15.17 -41.40
CA GLN A 645 12.43 -16.10 -41.51
C GLN A 645 12.75 -16.43 -42.97
N SER A 646 11.72 -16.63 -43.80
CA SER A 646 11.89 -16.91 -45.24
C SER A 646 10.64 -16.55 -46.06
N THR A 647 10.82 -16.11 -47.31
CA THR A 647 9.74 -15.92 -48.30
C THR A 647 10.05 -16.66 -49.59
N THR A 648 9.13 -17.49 -50.07
CA THR A 648 9.32 -18.32 -51.27
C THR A 648 8.09 -18.28 -52.20
N PRO A 649 8.28 -18.08 -53.52
CA PRO A 649 7.19 -18.17 -54.48
C PRO A 649 6.86 -19.64 -54.78
N SER A 650 5.59 -19.95 -55.05
CA SER A 650 5.15 -21.32 -55.31
C SER A 650 5.66 -21.91 -56.64
N ALA A 651 5.86 -21.06 -57.67
CA ALA A 651 6.32 -21.45 -58.99
C ALA A 651 6.85 -20.24 -59.80
N THR A 652 7.40 -20.52 -60.98
CA THR A 652 7.43 -19.57 -62.12
C THR A 652 6.04 -19.50 -62.74
N ILE A 653 5.61 -18.32 -63.20
CA ILE A 653 4.26 -18.07 -63.74
C ILE A 653 4.28 -17.48 -65.17
N ALA A 654 3.13 -17.46 -65.84
CA ALA A 654 2.93 -16.59 -67.00
C ALA A 654 2.45 -15.19 -66.57
N THR A 655 2.43 -14.22 -67.48
CA THR A 655 1.93 -12.88 -67.18
C THR A 655 0.43 -12.88 -66.84
N ASN A 656 0.07 -12.20 -65.74
CA ASN A 656 -1.28 -12.12 -65.17
C ASN A 656 -1.85 -13.47 -64.64
N ASP A 657 -1.02 -14.50 -64.48
CA ASP A 657 -1.38 -15.68 -63.70
C ASP A 657 -1.31 -15.36 -62.19
N ALA A 658 -2.27 -15.87 -61.43
CA ALA A 658 -2.25 -15.79 -59.97
C ALA A 658 -1.10 -16.61 -59.37
N TYR A 659 -0.49 -16.13 -58.29
CA TYR A 659 0.63 -16.80 -57.62
C TYR A 659 0.59 -16.69 -56.10
N ASN A 660 1.26 -17.63 -55.45
CA ASN A 660 1.32 -17.71 -54.00
C ASN A 660 2.74 -17.39 -53.51
N ILE A 661 2.83 -16.58 -52.46
CA ILE A 661 4.04 -16.44 -51.64
C ILE A 661 3.81 -17.20 -50.33
N ASN A 662 4.71 -18.15 -50.05
CA ASN A 662 4.80 -18.80 -48.75
C ASN A 662 5.81 -18.03 -47.89
N ALA A 663 5.34 -17.44 -46.79
CA ALA A 663 6.15 -16.67 -45.84
C ALA A 663 6.21 -17.39 -44.49
N GLU A 664 7.40 -17.67 -44.00
CA GLU A 664 7.64 -18.28 -42.69
C GLU A 664 7.87 -17.17 -41.66
N ILE A 665 6.94 -17.03 -40.70
CA ILE A 665 6.91 -15.94 -39.73
C ILE A 665 7.15 -16.51 -38.33
N GLN A 666 8.06 -15.91 -37.56
CA GLN A 666 8.31 -16.28 -36.15
C GLN A 666 8.05 -15.11 -35.21
N ASN A 667 7.31 -15.33 -34.12
CA ASN A 667 7.23 -14.37 -33.03
C ASN A 667 8.46 -14.48 -32.12
N THR A 668 9.40 -13.55 -32.29
CA THR A 668 10.65 -13.43 -31.52
C THR A 668 10.52 -12.54 -30.27
N GLY A 669 9.30 -12.11 -29.95
CA GLY A 669 9.02 -11.18 -28.85
C GLY A 669 8.79 -11.83 -27.48
N GLY A 670 8.33 -11.04 -26.51
CA GLY A 670 8.11 -11.49 -25.13
C GLY A 670 6.70 -11.99 -24.82
N VAL A 671 5.71 -11.63 -25.65
CA VAL A 671 4.29 -12.02 -25.50
C VAL A 671 3.71 -12.53 -26.81
N ASP A 672 2.60 -13.25 -26.71
CA ASP A 672 1.72 -13.61 -27.83
C ASP A 672 1.14 -12.36 -28.52
N ALA A 673 0.91 -12.41 -29.84
CA ALA A 673 0.15 -11.36 -30.53
C ALA A 673 -0.52 -11.82 -31.81
N THR A 674 -1.60 -11.11 -32.17
CA THR A 674 -2.17 -11.11 -33.52
C THR A 674 -1.63 -9.92 -34.32
N LYS A 675 -1.03 -10.17 -35.49
CA LYS A 675 -0.61 -9.12 -36.44
C LYS A 675 -0.89 -9.56 -37.89
N THR A 676 -1.00 -8.60 -38.80
CA THR A 676 -1.19 -8.87 -40.24
C THR A 676 0.14 -9.18 -40.92
N VAL A 677 0.12 -10.14 -41.84
CA VAL A 677 1.18 -10.39 -42.82
C VAL A 677 0.59 -10.02 -44.19
N GLU A 678 1.32 -9.22 -44.96
CA GLU A 678 0.86 -8.67 -46.24
C GLU A 678 1.86 -8.99 -47.35
N ILE A 679 1.37 -9.16 -48.59
CA ILE A 679 2.19 -9.06 -49.80
C ILE A 679 1.81 -7.81 -50.60
N SER A 680 2.81 -7.16 -51.17
CA SER A 680 2.64 -5.96 -51.97
C SER A 680 3.49 -5.96 -53.23
N GLN A 681 2.92 -5.42 -54.32
CA GLN A 681 3.61 -5.15 -55.57
C GLN A 681 3.53 -3.65 -55.90
N GLY A 682 4.65 -3.04 -56.29
CA GLY A 682 4.71 -1.61 -56.66
C GLY A 682 4.34 -0.60 -55.56
N GLY A 683 4.05 -1.06 -54.33
CA GLY A 683 3.54 -0.26 -53.22
C GLY A 683 2.03 -0.40 -52.95
N SER A 684 1.33 -1.26 -53.70
CA SER A 684 -0.05 -1.70 -53.42
C SER A 684 -0.04 -3.02 -52.64
N THR A 685 -0.84 -3.15 -51.57
CA THR A 685 -1.10 -4.45 -50.93
C THR A 685 -2.05 -5.26 -51.82
N GLU A 686 -1.64 -6.47 -52.22
CA GLU A 686 -2.42 -7.37 -53.09
C GLU A 686 -3.17 -8.44 -52.28
N ASP A 687 -2.58 -8.94 -51.18
CA ASP A 687 -3.24 -9.85 -50.23
C ASP A 687 -2.71 -9.64 -48.79
N SER A 688 -3.54 -9.97 -47.80
CA SER A 688 -3.26 -9.75 -46.37
C SER A 688 -3.96 -10.78 -45.48
N GLN A 689 -3.23 -11.34 -44.51
CA GLN A 689 -3.75 -12.29 -43.53
C GLN A 689 -3.31 -11.94 -42.11
N SER A 690 -4.26 -11.74 -41.18
CA SER A 690 -3.96 -11.69 -39.75
C SER A 690 -3.65 -13.09 -39.21
N ILE A 691 -2.50 -13.26 -38.57
CA ILE A 691 -2.11 -14.46 -37.84
C ILE A 691 -1.93 -14.16 -36.36
N THR A 692 -2.16 -15.15 -35.50
CA THR A 692 -1.84 -15.09 -34.06
C THR A 692 -0.73 -16.06 -33.78
N LEU A 693 0.41 -15.58 -33.27
CA LEU A 693 1.55 -16.41 -32.90
C LEU A 693 1.85 -16.26 -31.41
N THR A 694 1.96 -17.41 -30.74
CA THR A 694 2.44 -17.50 -29.37
C THR A 694 3.95 -17.23 -29.28
N ASN A 695 4.47 -16.99 -28.08
CA ASN A 695 5.90 -16.70 -27.90
C ASN A 695 6.81 -17.81 -28.49
N GLY A 696 7.71 -17.44 -29.41
CA GLY A 696 8.66 -18.35 -30.05
C GLY A 696 8.07 -19.19 -31.20
N GLU A 697 6.74 -19.15 -31.39
CA GLU A 697 6.04 -19.91 -32.42
C GLU A 697 6.40 -19.44 -33.83
N THR A 698 6.48 -20.39 -34.75
CA THR A 698 6.77 -20.18 -36.17
C THR A 698 5.65 -20.79 -37.02
N GLN A 699 5.10 -20.01 -37.95
CA GLN A 699 4.03 -20.44 -38.85
C GLN A 699 4.36 -20.07 -40.30
N THR A 700 4.08 -20.97 -41.24
CA THR A 700 4.03 -20.64 -42.67
C THR A 700 2.66 -20.06 -43.02
N VAL A 701 2.66 -18.88 -43.63
CA VAL A 701 1.49 -18.18 -44.18
C VAL A 701 1.57 -18.27 -45.71
N THR A 702 0.44 -18.49 -46.38
CA THR A 702 0.36 -18.53 -47.84
C THR A 702 -0.54 -17.40 -48.31
N LEU A 703 0.06 -16.35 -48.86
CA LEU A 703 -0.64 -15.18 -49.41
C LEU A 703 -0.71 -15.31 -50.94
N THR A 704 -1.83 -14.89 -51.53
CA THR A 704 -2.19 -15.15 -52.93
C THR A 704 -2.52 -13.87 -53.68
N ASP A 705 -1.65 -13.46 -54.58
CA ASP A 705 -1.96 -12.40 -55.55
C ASP A 705 -2.80 -13.00 -56.68
N THR A 706 -4.06 -12.58 -56.79
CA THR A 706 -5.00 -13.04 -57.83
C THR A 706 -4.99 -12.19 -59.10
N ASN A 707 -4.32 -11.04 -59.09
CA ASN A 707 -4.19 -10.16 -60.24
C ASN A 707 -3.03 -10.62 -61.15
N GLY A 708 -2.00 -11.19 -60.53
CA GLY A 708 -0.82 -11.68 -61.20
C GLY A 708 0.07 -10.56 -61.72
N ILE A 709 1.23 -10.94 -62.26
CA ILE A 709 2.26 -9.96 -62.65
C ILE A 709 2.14 -9.63 -64.13
N SER A 710 1.93 -8.35 -64.46
CA SER A 710 1.66 -7.89 -65.83
C SER A 710 2.91 -7.68 -66.70
N SER A 711 4.11 -7.70 -66.11
CA SER A 711 5.41 -7.60 -66.78
C SER A 711 6.16 -8.94 -66.77
N THR A 712 7.06 -9.12 -67.74
CA THR A 712 7.88 -10.34 -67.90
C THR A 712 9.28 -10.16 -67.29
N GLY A 713 9.86 -11.26 -66.81
CA GLY A 713 11.20 -11.28 -66.21
C GLY A 713 11.17 -11.59 -64.70
N ASN A 714 12.07 -10.94 -63.96
CA ASN A 714 12.25 -11.15 -62.52
C ASN A 714 11.69 -9.96 -61.76
N GLU A 715 10.49 -10.11 -61.22
CA GLU A 715 9.74 -9.04 -60.56
C GLU A 715 9.78 -9.16 -59.04
N THR A 716 9.73 -8.02 -58.34
CA THR A 716 9.90 -7.99 -56.88
C THR A 716 8.56 -7.85 -56.16
N VAL A 717 8.28 -8.81 -55.28
CA VAL A 717 7.12 -8.82 -54.38
C VAL A 717 7.63 -8.67 -52.96
N THR A 718 7.06 -7.72 -52.22
CA THR A 718 7.46 -7.38 -50.86
C THR A 718 6.48 -8.02 -49.88
N THR A 719 6.98 -8.90 -49.01
CA THR A 719 6.22 -9.42 -47.87
C THR A 719 6.53 -8.58 -46.64
N SER A 720 5.53 -8.19 -45.85
CA SER A 720 5.72 -7.36 -44.66
C SER A 720 4.84 -7.79 -43.48
N THR A 721 5.38 -7.63 -42.28
CA THR A 721 4.62 -7.54 -41.01
C THR A 721 4.74 -6.11 -40.47
N PRO A 722 4.08 -5.73 -39.36
CA PRO A 722 4.34 -4.46 -38.69
C PRO A 722 5.76 -4.31 -38.11
N ASP A 723 6.56 -5.38 -38.06
CA ASP A 723 7.87 -5.41 -37.40
C ASP A 723 9.04 -5.75 -38.33
N ASP A 724 8.78 -6.26 -39.55
CA ASP A 724 9.78 -6.74 -40.50
C ASP A 724 9.29 -6.69 -41.95
N THR A 725 10.20 -6.73 -42.93
CA THR A 725 9.89 -6.67 -44.36
C THR A 725 10.95 -7.38 -45.20
N GLN A 726 10.53 -8.32 -46.06
CA GLN A 726 11.39 -9.16 -46.88
C GLN A 726 10.94 -9.14 -48.35
N ASN A 727 11.89 -8.91 -49.25
CA ASN A 727 11.64 -8.87 -50.70
C ASN A 727 11.96 -10.24 -51.33
N THR A 728 11.01 -10.79 -52.08
CA THR A 728 11.18 -12.02 -52.88
C THR A 728 11.05 -11.71 -54.36
N THR A 729 11.81 -12.43 -55.19
CA THR A 729 11.72 -12.35 -56.65
C THR A 729 10.80 -13.44 -57.18
N VAL A 730 9.79 -13.04 -57.96
CA VAL A 730 8.92 -13.93 -58.75
C VAL A 730 9.40 -13.90 -60.20
N ALA A 731 9.46 -15.07 -60.85
CA ALA A 731 9.84 -15.20 -62.25
C ALA A 731 8.60 -15.35 -63.13
N VAL A 732 8.51 -14.52 -64.18
CA VAL A 732 7.34 -14.35 -65.04
C VAL A 732 7.73 -14.51 -66.51
N SER A 733 6.99 -15.34 -67.25
CA SER A 733 7.28 -15.70 -68.65
C SER A 733 6.19 -15.25 -69.64
N ASP A 734 6.58 -15.13 -70.91
CA ASP A 734 5.75 -14.67 -72.04
C ASP A 734 5.06 -15.79 -72.83
N GLY A 735 5.49 -17.05 -72.67
CA GLY A 735 4.83 -18.19 -73.32
C GLY A 735 5.51 -19.54 -73.08
N THR A 736 4.77 -20.62 -73.38
CA THR A 736 5.19 -21.99 -73.13
C THR A 736 6.27 -22.44 -74.13
N THR A 737 7.54 -22.34 -73.73
CA THR A 737 8.68 -22.82 -74.54
C THR A 737 8.87 -24.33 -74.34
N VAL A 738 8.84 -25.11 -75.42
CA VAL A 738 9.02 -26.58 -75.38
C VAL A 738 10.08 -27.03 -76.37
N GLU A 739 11.03 -27.85 -75.92
CA GLU A 739 12.02 -28.51 -76.79
C GLU A 739 11.53 -29.89 -77.23
N LYS A 740 11.66 -30.21 -78.52
CA LYS A 740 11.22 -31.49 -79.08
C LYS A 740 12.19 -32.02 -80.15
N ASN A 741 12.41 -33.33 -80.11
CA ASN A 741 12.78 -34.07 -81.30
C ASN A 741 11.54 -34.22 -82.18
N VAL A 742 11.66 -33.90 -83.47
CA VAL A 742 10.57 -33.92 -84.45
C VAL A 742 10.96 -34.79 -85.65
N ASN A 743 10.00 -35.17 -86.49
CA ASN A 743 10.16 -36.29 -87.44
C ASN A 743 11.13 -36.02 -88.61
N ASP A 744 11.64 -34.79 -88.74
CA ASP A 744 12.73 -34.43 -89.66
C ASP A 744 14.14 -34.81 -89.17
N GLY A 745 14.26 -35.23 -87.89
CA GLY A 745 15.51 -35.70 -87.29
C GLY A 745 16.37 -34.60 -86.64
N GLY A 746 15.91 -33.35 -86.60
CA GLY A 746 16.54 -32.27 -85.84
C GLY A 746 15.92 -32.09 -84.45
N LEU A 747 16.74 -31.69 -83.47
CA LEU A 747 16.24 -31.11 -82.22
C LEU A 747 15.78 -29.67 -82.51
N HIS A 748 14.54 -29.38 -82.18
CA HIS A 748 13.92 -28.07 -82.42
C HIS A 748 13.32 -27.52 -81.13
N ARG A 749 13.29 -26.19 -81.02
CA ARG A 749 12.53 -25.48 -79.99
C ARG A 749 11.25 -24.92 -80.61
N ILE A 750 10.14 -25.06 -79.88
CA ILE A 750 8.83 -24.53 -80.25
C ILE A 750 8.45 -23.49 -79.20
N HIS A 751 8.09 -22.30 -79.67
CA HIS A 751 7.38 -21.28 -78.89
C HIS A 751 5.91 -21.34 -79.22
N ALA A 752 5.07 -21.51 -78.20
CA ALA A 752 3.63 -21.58 -78.34
C ALA A 752 2.97 -20.31 -77.77
N PHE A 753 2.20 -19.63 -78.62
CA PHE A 753 1.40 -18.46 -78.26
C PHE A 753 -0.07 -18.89 -78.22
N GLU A 754 -0.52 -19.16 -77.00
CA GLU A 754 -1.86 -19.67 -76.68
C GLU A 754 -2.78 -18.56 -76.13
N SER A 755 -2.20 -17.53 -75.50
CA SER A 755 -2.92 -16.38 -74.97
C SER A 755 -3.48 -15.49 -76.09
N THR A 756 -4.81 -15.34 -76.14
CA THR A 756 -5.49 -14.55 -77.17
C THR A 756 -5.23 -13.05 -77.01
N GLY A 757 -4.93 -12.36 -78.11
CA GLY A 757 -4.55 -10.94 -78.10
C GLY A 757 -3.23 -10.70 -78.82
N THR A 758 -2.62 -9.53 -78.58
CA THR A 758 -1.31 -9.15 -79.12
C THR A 758 -0.21 -9.56 -78.17
N ASN A 759 0.51 -10.62 -78.51
CA ASN A 759 1.75 -11.04 -77.87
C ASN A 759 2.95 -10.45 -78.61
N ASN A 760 4.15 -10.58 -78.04
CA ASN A 760 5.40 -10.12 -78.64
C ASN A 760 6.49 -11.19 -78.53
N LEU A 761 7.32 -11.33 -79.57
CA LEU A 761 8.47 -12.23 -79.61
C LEU A 761 9.75 -11.45 -79.95
N GLU A 762 10.74 -11.53 -79.06
CA GLU A 762 12.09 -10.97 -79.29
C GLU A 762 13.03 -12.02 -79.90
N VAL A 763 13.38 -11.83 -81.17
CA VAL A 763 14.33 -12.69 -81.89
C VAL A 763 15.72 -12.10 -81.77
N ASN A 764 16.58 -12.75 -81.00
CA ASN A 764 17.91 -12.22 -80.67
C ASN A 764 19.01 -12.56 -81.71
N ASN A 765 18.82 -13.62 -82.51
CA ASN A 765 19.74 -14.05 -83.56
C ASN A 765 18.97 -14.28 -84.85
N SER A 766 19.52 -13.87 -85.99
CA SER A 766 18.90 -14.14 -87.29
C SER A 766 18.88 -15.64 -87.57
N THR A 767 17.70 -16.20 -87.83
CA THR A 767 17.48 -17.64 -88.05
C THR A 767 16.34 -17.86 -89.06
N ASN A 768 16.16 -19.11 -89.50
CA ASN A 768 14.96 -19.50 -90.24
C ASN A 768 13.98 -20.19 -89.28
N VAL A 769 12.70 -19.81 -89.36
CA VAL A 769 11.62 -20.36 -88.52
C VAL A 769 10.53 -21.00 -89.39
N ASP A 770 9.90 -22.05 -88.87
CA ASP A 770 8.64 -22.57 -89.39
C ASP A 770 7.49 -22.04 -88.52
N VAL A 771 6.39 -21.61 -89.14
CA VAL A 771 5.28 -20.93 -88.45
C VAL A 771 3.95 -21.57 -88.82
N LEU A 772 3.19 -21.95 -87.80
CA LEU A 772 1.77 -22.26 -87.89
C LEU A 772 0.98 -21.11 -87.28
N VAL A 773 -0.02 -20.60 -88.01
CA VAL A 773 -0.97 -19.58 -87.56
C VAL A 773 -2.36 -20.16 -87.77
N VAL A 774 -3.16 -20.25 -86.71
CA VAL A 774 -4.56 -20.71 -86.78
C VAL A 774 -5.47 -19.62 -86.26
N GLY A 775 -6.52 -19.26 -87.01
CA GLY A 775 -7.51 -18.25 -86.63
C GLY A 775 -8.39 -18.70 -85.46
N GLY A 776 -9.11 -17.76 -84.83
CA GLY A 776 -10.15 -18.10 -83.87
C GLY A 776 -11.38 -18.71 -84.57
N GLY A 777 -11.95 -19.78 -84.00
CA GLY A 777 -13.11 -20.46 -84.59
C GLY A 777 -14.41 -19.66 -84.47
N GLY A 778 -15.33 -19.91 -85.40
CA GLY A 778 -16.69 -19.34 -85.38
C GLY A 778 -17.61 -20.07 -84.40
N SER A 779 -18.70 -19.42 -84.00
CA SER A 779 -19.69 -20.04 -83.09
C SER A 779 -20.67 -20.92 -83.85
N GLY A 780 -21.23 -21.92 -83.17
CA GLY A 780 -22.35 -22.70 -83.72
C GLY A 780 -23.65 -21.87 -83.74
N GLY A 781 -24.61 -22.32 -84.54
CA GLY A 781 -25.94 -21.73 -84.55
C GLY A 781 -26.76 -22.09 -83.29
N PRO A 782 -27.56 -21.17 -82.71
CA PRO A 782 -28.65 -21.52 -81.81
C PRO A 782 -29.85 -22.12 -82.58
N LYS A 783 -30.73 -22.86 -81.89
CA LYS A 783 -32.04 -23.39 -82.42
C LYS A 783 -31.94 -24.18 -83.73
N ILE A 784 -31.68 -25.49 -83.64
CA ILE A 784 -31.31 -26.32 -84.80
C ILE A 784 -30.17 -25.62 -85.57
N GLY A 785 -29.02 -25.54 -84.90
CA GLY A 785 -27.86 -24.84 -85.44
C GLY A 785 -27.07 -25.69 -86.42
N GLY A 786 -26.60 -25.04 -87.49
CA GLY A 786 -25.40 -25.50 -88.19
C GLY A 786 -24.16 -25.39 -87.30
N GLY A 787 -23.15 -26.20 -87.57
CA GLY A 787 -21.86 -26.10 -86.89
C GLY A 787 -21.10 -24.84 -87.27
N GLY A 788 -20.36 -24.25 -86.33
CA GLY A 788 -19.43 -23.16 -86.60
C GLY A 788 -18.28 -23.63 -87.47
N GLY A 789 -17.86 -22.81 -88.43
CA GLY A 789 -16.66 -23.04 -89.21
C GLY A 789 -15.41 -22.82 -88.38
N ALA A 790 -14.39 -23.63 -88.62
CA ALA A 790 -13.08 -23.43 -88.02
C ALA A 790 -12.43 -22.10 -88.45
N GLY A 791 -11.49 -21.61 -87.64
CA GLY A 791 -10.52 -20.62 -88.09
C GLY A 791 -9.70 -21.16 -89.25
N GLY A 792 -9.25 -20.28 -90.14
CA GLY A 792 -8.33 -20.66 -91.20
C GLY A 792 -7.00 -21.18 -90.62
N LEU A 793 -6.31 -22.04 -91.37
CA LEU A 793 -5.01 -22.58 -90.99
C LEU A 793 -3.96 -22.18 -92.01
N VAL A 794 -2.89 -21.54 -91.55
CA VAL A 794 -1.76 -21.12 -92.39
C VAL A 794 -0.47 -21.70 -91.83
N TYR A 795 0.22 -22.50 -92.65
CA TYR A 795 1.56 -22.99 -92.33
C TYR A 795 2.56 -22.51 -93.37
N LYS A 796 3.72 -22.06 -92.90
CA LYS A 796 4.86 -21.72 -93.75
C LYS A 796 6.17 -22.10 -93.09
N SER A 797 6.94 -22.91 -93.79
CA SER A 797 8.30 -23.29 -93.43
C SER A 797 9.34 -22.25 -93.81
N ASN A 798 10.51 -22.33 -93.16
CA ASN A 798 11.76 -21.71 -93.59
C ASN A 798 11.66 -20.18 -93.85
N ILE A 799 10.93 -19.45 -93.01
CA ILE A 799 10.86 -17.99 -93.02
C ILE A 799 12.18 -17.45 -92.44
N SER A 800 12.96 -16.73 -93.24
CA SER A 800 14.16 -16.04 -92.74
C SER A 800 13.78 -14.82 -91.92
N VAL A 801 14.13 -14.84 -90.64
CA VAL A 801 13.86 -13.78 -89.67
C VAL A 801 15.18 -13.15 -89.23
N THR A 802 15.29 -11.83 -89.34
CA THR A 802 16.41 -11.06 -88.78
C THR A 802 16.09 -10.65 -87.34
N GLY A 803 17.12 -10.52 -86.49
CA GLY A 803 16.92 -10.15 -85.10
C GLY A 803 16.14 -8.83 -84.90
N GLY A 804 15.22 -8.83 -83.94
CA GLY A 804 14.27 -7.75 -83.68
C GLY A 804 12.99 -8.23 -82.97
N SER A 805 12.06 -7.30 -82.82
CA SER A 805 10.79 -7.44 -82.09
C SER A 805 9.63 -7.76 -83.05
N PHE A 806 8.82 -8.77 -82.74
CA PHE A 806 7.76 -9.28 -83.62
C PHE A 806 6.41 -9.42 -82.90
N SER A 807 5.40 -8.70 -83.38
CA SER A 807 4.01 -8.84 -82.92
C SER A 807 3.41 -10.16 -83.38
N ILE A 808 2.89 -10.94 -82.42
CA ILE A 808 2.24 -12.24 -82.61
C ILE A 808 0.80 -12.15 -82.11
N ASN A 809 -0.16 -12.07 -83.04
CA ASN A 809 -1.57 -11.88 -82.70
C ASN A 809 -2.31 -13.22 -82.73
N VAL A 810 -2.89 -13.61 -81.60
CA VAL A 810 -3.65 -14.86 -81.46
C VAL A 810 -5.14 -14.53 -81.41
N GLY A 811 -5.89 -15.00 -82.40
CA GLY A 811 -7.31 -14.78 -82.55
C GLY A 811 -8.13 -15.48 -81.48
N LYS A 812 -8.98 -14.72 -80.76
CA LYS A 812 -10.00 -15.28 -79.87
C LYS A 812 -11.10 -15.96 -80.67
N GLY A 813 -11.60 -17.10 -80.20
CA GLY A 813 -12.80 -17.74 -80.77
C GLY A 813 -14.08 -16.98 -80.45
N ALA A 814 -15.12 -17.22 -81.24
CA ALA A 814 -16.44 -16.62 -81.05
C ALA A 814 -17.08 -17.04 -79.70
N PRO A 815 -17.79 -16.15 -78.98
CA PRO A 815 -18.58 -16.52 -77.82
C PRO A 815 -19.82 -17.33 -78.23
N ARG A 816 -20.46 -18.01 -77.27
CA ARG A 816 -21.79 -18.63 -77.48
C ARG A 816 -22.81 -17.59 -77.92
N LEU A 817 -23.66 -17.93 -78.91
CA LEU A 817 -24.79 -17.07 -79.30
C LEU A 817 -26.07 -17.46 -78.58
N GLN A 818 -26.76 -16.44 -78.05
CA GLN A 818 -28.02 -16.60 -77.33
C GLN A 818 -29.24 -16.71 -78.26
N PRO A 819 -30.34 -17.34 -77.81
CA PRO A 819 -31.47 -17.69 -78.67
C PRO A 819 -32.52 -16.57 -78.78
N SER A 820 -32.15 -15.30 -78.54
CA SER A 820 -33.09 -14.18 -78.55
C SER A 820 -33.70 -13.94 -79.94
N GLY A 821 -34.81 -13.19 -80.00
CA GLY A 821 -35.70 -13.11 -81.16
C GLY A 821 -35.12 -12.44 -82.43
N ASN A 822 -33.89 -11.92 -82.36
CA ASN A 822 -33.15 -11.47 -83.53
C ASN A 822 -31.66 -11.77 -83.30
N ILE A 823 -31.17 -12.88 -83.86
CA ILE A 823 -29.76 -13.30 -83.75
C ILE A 823 -28.89 -12.25 -84.45
N ASP A 824 -27.83 -11.80 -83.79
CA ASP A 824 -26.92 -10.77 -84.30
C ASP A 824 -25.74 -11.38 -85.05
N TYR A 825 -25.62 -11.06 -86.34
CA TYR A 825 -24.59 -11.55 -87.25
C TYR A 825 -23.37 -10.62 -87.26
N SER A 826 -23.09 -10.00 -86.12
CA SER A 826 -21.95 -9.10 -85.91
C SER A 826 -20.62 -9.84 -85.89
N GLU A 827 -19.52 -9.10 -86.09
CA GLU A 827 -18.16 -9.65 -86.16
C GLU A 827 -17.78 -10.46 -84.91
N SER A 828 -18.33 -10.13 -83.72
CA SER A 828 -18.13 -10.92 -82.49
C SER A 828 -18.50 -12.39 -82.64
N SER A 829 -19.50 -12.72 -83.46
CA SER A 829 -20.00 -14.09 -83.69
C SER A 829 -19.06 -14.96 -84.53
N HIS A 830 -18.00 -14.37 -85.09
CA HIS A 830 -17.10 -15.02 -86.05
C HIS A 830 -15.73 -15.35 -85.43
N GLY A 831 -15.42 -14.84 -84.23
CA GLY A 831 -14.08 -14.89 -83.65
C GLY A 831 -13.16 -13.83 -84.25
N ASN A 832 -11.85 -13.96 -84.04
CA ASN A 832 -10.83 -13.01 -84.52
C ASN A 832 -9.77 -13.68 -85.39
N ASP A 833 -9.22 -12.91 -86.33
CA ASP A 833 -8.08 -13.33 -87.17
C ASP A 833 -6.80 -13.44 -86.30
N SER A 834 -5.95 -14.43 -86.57
CA SER A 834 -4.60 -14.57 -86.03
C SER A 834 -3.56 -14.10 -87.05
N SER A 835 -2.42 -13.56 -86.61
CA SER A 835 -1.32 -13.17 -87.53
C SER A 835 0.07 -13.23 -86.90
N ALA A 836 1.05 -13.65 -87.70
CA ALA A 836 2.47 -13.70 -87.35
C ALA A 836 3.35 -13.62 -88.60
N PHE A 837 4.47 -12.89 -88.55
CA PHE A 837 5.43 -12.72 -89.67
C PHE A 837 4.81 -12.33 -91.04
N GLY A 838 3.67 -11.62 -91.03
CA GLY A 838 2.94 -11.24 -92.25
C GLY A 838 2.06 -12.33 -92.86
N LEU A 839 1.89 -13.47 -92.17
CA LEU A 839 0.83 -14.44 -92.42
C LEU A 839 -0.42 -14.02 -91.66
N THR A 840 -1.60 -14.21 -92.24
CA THR A 840 -2.90 -14.00 -91.58
C THR A 840 -3.81 -15.20 -91.75
N ALA A 841 -4.26 -15.77 -90.63
CA ALA A 841 -5.22 -16.86 -90.56
C ALA A 841 -6.56 -16.31 -90.04
N LYS A 842 -7.60 -16.36 -90.87
CA LYS A 842 -8.88 -15.68 -90.64
C LYS A 842 -9.75 -16.37 -89.60
N ARG A 843 -10.60 -15.58 -88.96
CA ARG A 843 -11.69 -16.01 -88.07
C ARG A 843 -12.71 -16.93 -88.77
N GLY A 844 -13.29 -17.87 -88.03
CA GLY A 844 -14.23 -18.86 -88.58
C GLY A 844 -15.64 -18.35 -88.86
N GLY A 845 -16.41 -19.12 -89.64
CA GLY A 845 -17.80 -18.79 -89.96
C GLY A 845 -18.78 -19.14 -88.83
N LEU A 846 -19.82 -18.33 -88.64
CA LEU A 846 -20.95 -18.65 -87.77
C LEU A 846 -21.83 -19.71 -88.45
N GLY A 847 -22.24 -20.75 -87.71
CA GLY A 847 -23.24 -21.72 -88.16
C GLY A 847 -24.65 -21.11 -88.28
N GLY A 848 -25.38 -21.51 -89.32
CA GLY A 848 -26.75 -21.04 -89.59
C GLY A 848 -27.77 -21.49 -88.54
N SER A 849 -28.99 -20.94 -88.56
CA SER A 849 -30.01 -21.14 -87.49
C SER A 849 -31.45 -21.12 -88.01
N HIS A 850 -32.32 -21.96 -87.42
CA HIS A 850 -33.76 -21.98 -87.67
C HIS A 850 -34.51 -20.93 -86.83
N ARG A 851 -35.51 -20.25 -87.40
CA ARG A 851 -36.24 -19.14 -86.73
C ARG A 851 -37.76 -19.32 -86.54
N GLY A 852 -38.29 -20.54 -86.65
CA GLY A 852 -39.59 -20.90 -86.07
C GLY A 852 -40.75 -21.06 -87.05
N LYS A 853 -41.94 -21.40 -86.52
CA LYS A 853 -43.03 -22.03 -87.28
C LYS A 853 -43.97 -21.09 -88.06
N ASP A 854 -43.82 -19.78 -87.95
CA ASP A 854 -44.69 -18.81 -88.63
C ASP A 854 -43.84 -17.86 -89.52
N ASN A 855 -43.87 -18.11 -90.84
CA ASN A 855 -43.30 -17.34 -91.96
C ASN A 855 -41.79 -17.51 -92.24
N ASP A 856 -41.50 -18.14 -93.39
CA ASP A 856 -40.21 -18.66 -93.90
C ASP A 856 -39.22 -17.59 -94.41
N GLU A 857 -39.18 -16.43 -93.75
CA GLU A 857 -38.36 -15.28 -94.16
C GLU A 857 -37.17 -15.01 -93.22
N ASN A 858 -36.90 -15.95 -92.32
CA ASN A 858 -36.13 -15.70 -91.10
C ASN A 858 -35.04 -16.75 -90.79
N ASP A 859 -35.05 -17.93 -91.40
CA ASP A 859 -33.94 -18.89 -91.29
C ASP A 859 -32.66 -18.28 -91.87
N THR A 860 -31.51 -18.80 -91.43
CA THR A 860 -30.21 -18.12 -91.67
C THR A 860 -29.13 -19.07 -92.16
N ASP A 861 -28.45 -18.63 -93.22
CA ASP A 861 -27.29 -19.29 -93.82
C ASP A 861 -26.10 -19.31 -92.84
N GLY A 862 -25.23 -20.31 -93.00
CA GLY A 862 -23.90 -20.26 -92.39
C GLY A 862 -23.08 -19.12 -93.01
N THR A 863 -22.25 -18.44 -92.22
CA THR A 863 -21.50 -17.28 -92.69
C THR A 863 -20.10 -17.63 -93.18
N ASN A 864 -19.57 -16.82 -94.08
CA ASN A 864 -18.22 -16.96 -94.62
C ASN A 864 -17.17 -16.70 -93.52
N GLY A 865 -16.12 -17.52 -93.48
CA GLY A 865 -15.02 -17.39 -92.52
C GLY A 865 -13.68 -17.84 -93.10
N GLY A 866 -12.70 -18.22 -92.28
CA GLY A 866 -11.51 -18.94 -92.70
C GLY A 866 -11.91 -20.26 -93.35
N SER A 867 -12.53 -21.12 -92.55
CA SER A 867 -13.57 -22.06 -92.99
C SER A 867 -14.96 -21.47 -92.73
N GLY A 868 -15.96 -21.88 -93.51
CA GLY A 868 -17.33 -21.38 -93.40
C GLY A 868 -18.21 -22.19 -92.43
N GLY A 869 -19.24 -21.54 -91.88
CA GLY A 869 -20.23 -22.21 -91.02
C GLY A 869 -21.16 -23.14 -91.81
N GLY A 870 -21.62 -24.21 -91.17
CA GLY A 870 -22.63 -25.12 -91.72
C GLY A 870 -24.01 -24.46 -91.78
N ALA A 871 -24.86 -24.94 -92.67
CA ALA A 871 -26.24 -24.45 -92.76
C ALA A 871 -27.09 -24.88 -91.56
N GLY A 872 -27.96 -23.99 -91.06
CA GLY A 872 -29.06 -24.36 -90.16
C GLY A 872 -30.19 -25.09 -90.89
N GLU A 873 -31.23 -25.55 -90.19
CA GLU A 873 -32.44 -26.07 -90.84
C GLU A 873 -33.27 -24.95 -91.49
N SER A 874 -33.97 -25.29 -92.56
CA SER A 874 -35.07 -24.50 -93.11
C SER A 874 -36.12 -25.41 -93.75
N TYR A 875 -37.39 -25.03 -93.62
CA TYR A 875 -38.52 -25.80 -94.14
C TYR A 875 -38.67 -25.68 -95.67
N ASP A 876 -38.73 -24.45 -96.19
CA ASP A 876 -39.22 -24.17 -97.55
C ASP A 876 -38.16 -23.60 -98.51
N ARG A 877 -37.07 -22.98 -98.01
CA ARG A 877 -36.14 -22.19 -98.85
C ARG A 877 -34.79 -22.83 -99.13
N GLY A 878 -34.28 -23.66 -98.22
CA GLY A 878 -32.92 -24.20 -98.29
C GLY A 878 -31.87 -23.11 -97.96
N THR A 879 -31.37 -23.16 -96.73
CA THR A 879 -30.22 -22.38 -96.25
C THR A 879 -28.93 -22.78 -96.97
N ASN A 880 -27.99 -21.85 -97.07
CA ASN A 880 -26.66 -22.08 -97.65
C ASN A 880 -25.61 -22.25 -96.54
N PRO A 881 -24.52 -23.00 -96.79
CA PRO A 881 -23.32 -22.92 -95.98
C PRO A 881 -22.53 -21.64 -96.24
N GLY A 882 -21.71 -21.30 -95.25
CA GLY A 882 -20.66 -20.30 -95.39
C GLY A 882 -19.53 -20.81 -96.28
N ASN A 883 -18.97 -19.91 -97.08
CA ASN A 883 -17.80 -20.19 -97.91
C ASN A 883 -16.51 -20.07 -97.10
N ALA A 884 -15.52 -20.88 -97.46
CA ALA A 884 -14.14 -20.62 -97.07
C ALA A 884 -13.63 -19.32 -97.70
N THR A 885 -12.89 -18.55 -96.91
CA THR A 885 -12.20 -17.35 -97.39
C THR A 885 -10.72 -17.33 -97.02
N GLN A 886 -10.21 -18.39 -96.37
CA GLN A 886 -8.77 -18.57 -96.17
C GLN A 886 -8.00 -18.87 -97.47
N PRO A 887 -8.45 -19.78 -98.37
CA PRO A 887 -7.60 -20.25 -99.47
C PRO A 887 -7.18 -19.16 -100.46
N GLY A 888 -5.86 -19.03 -100.66
CA GLY A 888 -5.26 -18.06 -101.59
C GLY A 888 -5.05 -16.67 -101.00
N THR A 889 -5.22 -16.48 -99.68
CA THR A 889 -4.97 -15.21 -99.00
C THR A 889 -3.53 -15.01 -98.55
N ASN A 890 -2.74 -16.09 -98.45
CA ASN A 890 -1.31 -16.06 -98.15
C ASN A 890 -0.51 -16.64 -99.34
N PRO A 891 -0.21 -15.87 -100.41
CA PRO A 891 0.31 -16.40 -101.70
C PRO A 891 1.71 -17.04 -101.68
N ASN A 892 2.32 -17.19 -100.49
CA ASN A 892 3.64 -17.79 -100.30
C ASN A 892 3.67 -18.76 -99.09
N ALA A 893 2.51 -19.15 -98.54
CA ALA A 893 2.42 -20.18 -97.51
C ALA A 893 2.49 -21.58 -98.14
N ASP A 894 2.89 -22.58 -97.36
CA ASP A 894 2.93 -23.99 -97.78
C ASP A 894 1.55 -24.66 -97.59
N ILE A 895 0.78 -24.18 -96.61
CA ILE A 895 -0.64 -24.47 -96.40
C ILE A 895 -1.36 -23.14 -96.14
N ASP A 896 -2.49 -22.93 -96.80
CA ASP A 896 -3.37 -21.75 -96.63
C ASP A 896 -4.81 -22.25 -96.79
N ALA A 897 -5.36 -22.82 -95.71
CA ALA A 897 -6.43 -23.81 -95.77
C ALA A 897 -7.67 -23.44 -94.93
N GLY A 898 -8.82 -23.86 -95.45
CA GLY A 898 -10.14 -23.69 -94.87
C GLY A 898 -11.19 -24.08 -95.91
N ASN A 899 -12.30 -24.70 -95.49
CA ASN A 899 -13.30 -25.28 -96.38
C ASN A 899 -14.71 -24.71 -96.17
N ILE A 900 -15.57 -24.96 -97.15
CA ILE A 900 -17.00 -24.63 -97.09
C ILE A 900 -17.68 -25.44 -95.97
N GLY A 901 -18.70 -24.86 -95.32
CA GLY A 901 -19.59 -25.64 -94.45
C GLY A 901 -20.46 -26.61 -95.24
N GLY A 902 -21.15 -27.51 -94.54
CA GLY A 902 -22.08 -28.44 -95.17
C GLY A 902 -23.40 -27.76 -95.58
N PHE A 903 -23.92 -28.16 -96.74
CA PHE A 903 -25.27 -27.84 -97.19
C PHE A 903 -26.34 -28.64 -96.41
N PRO A 904 -27.57 -28.10 -96.26
CA PRO A 904 -28.67 -28.82 -95.65
C PRO A 904 -29.34 -29.75 -96.67
N THR A 905 -29.85 -30.91 -96.23
CA THR A 905 -30.63 -31.79 -97.11
C THR A 905 -31.98 -31.19 -97.44
N SER A 906 -32.18 -30.73 -98.69
CA SER A 906 -33.50 -30.37 -99.20
C SER A 906 -34.32 -31.62 -99.53
N SER A 907 -35.19 -32.06 -98.60
CA SER A 907 -36.16 -33.13 -98.85
C SER A 907 -37.54 -32.55 -99.14
N SER A 908 -37.82 -32.25 -100.42
CA SER A 908 -39.12 -31.76 -100.87
C SER A 908 -40.24 -32.79 -100.63
N GLY A 909 -41.00 -32.63 -99.54
CA GLY A 909 -42.05 -33.57 -99.13
C GLY A 909 -43.04 -32.96 -98.14
N ASP A 910 -44.24 -32.65 -98.62
CA ASP A 910 -45.35 -31.97 -97.92
C ASP A 910 -46.06 -32.88 -96.88
N SER A 911 -45.29 -33.50 -95.98
CA SER A 911 -45.78 -34.38 -94.92
C SER A 911 -44.89 -34.29 -93.67
N GLY A 912 -45.38 -33.61 -92.63
CA GLY A 912 -44.61 -33.21 -91.45
C GLY A 912 -44.27 -34.29 -90.42
N ASP A 913 -43.84 -35.48 -90.88
CA ASP A 913 -43.36 -36.61 -90.07
C ASP A 913 -41.84 -36.88 -90.32
N PHE A 914 -41.08 -35.85 -90.71
CA PHE A 914 -39.67 -35.97 -91.13
C PHE A 914 -38.67 -35.33 -90.14
N PRO A 915 -37.45 -35.90 -90.04
CA PRO A 915 -36.38 -35.35 -89.19
C PRO A 915 -35.89 -33.97 -89.64
N ARG A 916 -35.49 -33.15 -88.65
CA ARG A 916 -35.09 -31.74 -88.84
C ARG A 916 -33.60 -31.58 -88.61
N ARG A 917 -32.91 -30.96 -89.58
CA ARG A 917 -31.50 -31.26 -89.87
C ARG A 917 -30.70 -30.00 -90.17
N SER A 918 -29.53 -29.89 -89.55
CA SER A 918 -28.49 -28.91 -89.86
C SER A 918 -27.19 -29.62 -90.21
N ALA A 919 -26.26 -28.87 -90.81
CA ALA A 919 -25.02 -29.43 -91.34
C ALA A 919 -23.78 -28.97 -90.54
N GLY A 920 -22.67 -29.70 -90.70
CA GLY A 920 -21.42 -29.40 -90.03
C GLY A 920 -20.74 -28.14 -90.54
N GLY A 921 -19.94 -27.49 -89.69
CA GLY A 921 -19.04 -26.42 -90.09
C GLY A 921 -17.81 -26.94 -90.84
N GLY A 922 -17.23 -26.13 -91.72
CA GLY A 922 -16.03 -26.50 -92.46
C GLY A 922 -14.79 -26.59 -91.55
N GLY A 923 -13.96 -27.61 -91.77
CA GLY A 923 -12.63 -27.72 -91.17
C GLY A 923 -11.54 -27.17 -92.09
N ALA A 924 -10.28 -27.21 -91.64
CA ALA A 924 -9.14 -26.88 -92.47
C ALA A 924 -8.74 -28.01 -93.44
N GLY A 925 -8.99 -29.26 -93.07
CA GLY A 925 -8.68 -30.44 -93.89
C GLY A 925 -9.75 -30.74 -94.92
N GLU A 926 -11.03 -30.72 -94.50
CA GLU A 926 -12.16 -31.02 -95.38
C GLU A 926 -13.40 -30.14 -95.15
N VAL A 927 -14.37 -30.27 -96.05
CA VAL A 927 -15.68 -29.60 -95.99
C VAL A 927 -16.49 -30.07 -94.79
N GLY A 928 -17.38 -29.22 -94.27
CA GLY A 928 -18.39 -29.66 -93.32
C GLY A 928 -19.32 -30.67 -93.99
N GLN A 929 -19.68 -31.76 -93.32
CA GLN A 929 -20.39 -32.84 -93.99
C GLN A 929 -21.84 -32.42 -94.34
N GLU A 930 -22.22 -32.72 -95.58
CA GLU A 930 -23.61 -32.73 -96.04
C GLU A 930 -24.22 -34.08 -95.64
N GLU A 931 -25.39 -34.08 -94.99
CA GLU A 931 -26.06 -35.36 -94.75
C GLU A 931 -26.56 -35.96 -96.08
N SER A 932 -26.58 -37.29 -96.20
CA SER A 932 -27.25 -37.99 -97.30
C SER A 932 -28.47 -38.74 -96.77
N TYR A 933 -29.50 -38.94 -97.58
CA TYR A 933 -30.80 -39.45 -97.10
C TYR A 933 -30.70 -40.91 -96.60
N GLY A 934 -30.44 -41.08 -95.30
CA GLY A 934 -30.12 -42.37 -94.66
C GLY A 934 -28.66 -42.54 -94.22
N GLY A 935 -27.85 -41.47 -94.20
CA GLY A 935 -26.52 -41.41 -93.59
C GLY A 935 -26.56 -40.89 -92.15
N THR A 936 -25.41 -40.82 -91.48
CA THR A 936 -25.29 -40.52 -90.04
C THR A 936 -24.57 -39.21 -89.72
N ASP A 937 -24.22 -38.42 -90.73
CA ASP A 937 -22.99 -37.61 -90.66
C ASP A 937 -23.28 -36.12 -90.86
N ALA A 938 -23.76 -35.46 -89.81
CA ALA A 938 -23.81 -34.00 -89.67
C ALA A 938 -22.54 -33.43 -88.99
N THR A 939 -21.43 -34.15 -89.08
CA THR A 939 -20.17 -33.85 -88.38
C THR A 939 -19.50 -32.60 -88.94
N GLY A 940 -18.77 -31.90 -88.09
CA GLY A 940 -17.84 -30.88 -88.56
C GLY A 940 -16.76 -31.50 -89.45
N GLY A 941 -16.27 -30.75 -90.43
CA GLY A 941 -15.16 -31.21 -91.27
C GLY A 941 -13.86 -31.28 -90.47
N ASP A 942 -13.06 -32.31 -90.68
CA ASP A 942 -11.76 -32.46 -90.03
C ASP A 942 -10.78 -31.31 -90.35
N GLY A 943 -9.89 -31.05 -89.38
CA GLY A 943 -8.77 -30.13 -89.47
C GLY A 943 -7.54 -30.70 -90.19
N ILE A 944 -6.37 -30.09 -89.97
CA ILE A 944 -5.10 -30.57 -90.55
C ILE A 944 -4.14 -31.03 -89.45
N ASP A 945 -3.60 -32.24 -89.62
CA ASP A 945 -2.54 -32.80 -88.79
C ASP A 945 -1.19 -32.10 -89.05
N MET A 946 -0.72 -31.37 -88.03
CA MET A 946 0.58 -30.70 -88.00
C MET A 946 1.55 -31.37 -87.00
N SER A 947 1.25 -32.59 -86.52
CA SER A 947 2.05 -33.34 -85.55
C SER A 947 3.45 -33.66 -86.06
N ASN A 948 3.65 -33.81 -87.38
CA ASN A 948 4.97 -34.04 -87.96
C ASN A 948 5.91 -32.84 -87.78
N GLN A 949 5.36 -31.63 -87.71
CA GLN A 949 6.10 -30.37 -87.56
C GLN A 949 6.24 -29.98 -86.09
N PHE A 950 5.15 -30.00 -85.30
CA PHE A 950 5.11 -29.46 -83.93
C PHE A 950 4.87 -30.52 -82.83
N GLY A 951 4.65 -31.78 -83.20
CA GLY A 951 4.31 -32.88 -82.28
C GLY A 951 2.88 -32.79 -81.71
N THR A 952 2.45 -33.84 -81.04
CA THR A 952 1.05 -34.07 -80.62
C THR A 952 0.61 -33.34 -79.33
N SER A 953 1.38 -32.35 -78.85
CA SER A 953 1.12 -31.65 -77.56
C SER A 953 0.38 -30.33 -77.70
N PHE A 954 0.14 -29.90 -78.94
CA PHE A 954 -0.60 -28.69 -79.29
C PHE A 954 -1.72 -29.11 -80.25
N GLY A 955 -2.84 -28.39 -80.26
CA GLY A 955 -4.01 -28.82 -81.01
C GLY A 955 -4.69 -30.04 -80.37
N GLU A 956 -5.60 -30.68 -81.10
CA GLU A 956 -6.15 -31.97 -80.70
C GLU A 956 -5.21 -33.08 -81.18
N SER A 957 -4.35 -33.57 -80.28
CA SER A 957 -3.31 -34.55 -80.61
C SER A 957 -2.36 -34.16 -81.78
N GLY A 958 -2.23 -32.87 -82.08
CA GLY A 958 -1.48 -32.35 -83.24
C GLY A 958 -2.33 -31.90 -84.43
N VAL A 959 -3.66 -32.09 -84.39
CA VAL A 959 -4.61 -31.64 -85.41
C VAL A 959 -5.19 -30.27 -85.01
N PHE A 960 -5.42 -29.40 -86.00
CA PHE A 960 -5.92 -28.03 -85.78
C PHE A 960 -7.02 -27.66 -86.76
N ALA A 961 -7.93 -26.77 -86.33
CA ALA A 961 -9.02 -26.21 -87.11
C ALA A 961 -10.06 -27.22 -87.63
N GLY A 962 -10.62 -28.03 -86.72
CA GLY A 962 -11.81 -28.85 -86.99
C GLY A 962 -13.12 -28.05 -86.88
N GLY A 963 -14.09 -28.31 -87.75
CA GLY A 963 -15.40 -27.64 -87.74
C GLY A 963 -16.31 -28.12 -86.60
N GLY A 964 -17.36 -27.37 -86.27
CA GLY A 964 -18.38 -27.82 -85.31
C GLY A 964 -19.40 -28.79 -85.94
N GLY A 965 -19.99 -29.68 -85.14
CA GLY A 965 -21.09 -30.55 -85.57
C GLY A 965 -22.44 -29.79 -85.70
N GLY A 966 -23.27 -30.18 -86.66
CA GLY A 966 -24.63 -29.64 -86.86
C GLY A 966 -25.69 -30.43 -86.06
N PHE A 967 -26.78 -29.77 -85.65
CA PHE A 967 -27.84 -30.42 -84.87
C PHE A 967 -28.78 -31.31 -85.72
N TYR A 968 -29.25 -32.40 -85.11
CA TYR A 968 -30.14 -33.39 -85.73
C TYR A 968 -31.32 -33.75 -84.83
N TYR A 969 -32.54 -33.64 -85.36
CA TYR A 969 -33.78 -34.04 -84.69
C TYR A 969 -34.43 -35.23 -85.41
N GLU A 970 -34.55 -36.37 -84.74
CA GLU A 970 -35.44 -37.47 -85.13
C GLU A 970 -36.59 -37.64 -84.13
N ASP A 971 -37.81 -37.87 -84.63
CA ASP A 971 -39.02 -38.11 -83.81
C ASP A 971 -39.15 -39.60 -83.40
N SER A 972 -38.21 -40.45 -83.81
CA SER A 972 -38.28 -41.92 -83.73
C SER A 972 -38.04 -42.51 -82.33
N GLY A 973 -37.56 -41.71 -81.38
CA GLY A 973 -37.20 -42.17 -80.03
C GLY A 973 -35.92 -43.02 -79.97
N ILE A 974 -35.10 -43.01 -81.02
CA ILE A 974 -33.82 -43.70 -81.10
C ILE A 974 -32.71 -42.72 -80.68
N SER A 975 -31.89 -43.10 -79.69
CA SER A 975 -30.67 -42.35 -79.36
C SER A 975 -29.57 -42.64 -80.37
N PHE A 976 -29.19 -41.63 -81.14
CA PHE A 976 -27.99 -41.65 -81.98
C PHE A 976 -26.75 -41.32 -81.14
N SER A 977 -25.56 -41.63 -81.66
CA SER A 977 -24.31 -41.05 -81.17
C SER A 977 -24.33 -39.53 -81.36
N GLN A 978 -23.57 -38.80 -80.54
CA GLN A 978 -23.42 -37.36 -80.72
C GLN A 978 -22.79 -37.07 -82.09
N TYR A 979 -23.24 -36.00 -82.74
CA TYR A 979 -22.67 -35.58 -84.02
C TYR A 979 -21.42 -34.77 -83.69
N GLU A 980 -20.29 -35.47 -83.73
CA GLU A 980 -18.99 -34.97 -83.29
C GLU A 980 -18.58 -33.71 -84.08
N GLY A 981 -17.78 -32.86 -83.43
CA GLY A 981 -16.96 -31.89 -84.14
C GLY A 981 -15.90 -32.59 -84.99
N GLY A 982 -15.41 -31.92 -86.02
CA GLY A 982 -14.26 -32.39 -86.79
C GLY A 982 -13.00 -32.41 -85.93
N LEU A 983 -12.14 -33.40 -86.17
CA LEU A 983 -10.88 -33.59 -85.47
C LEU A 983 -10.00 -32.35 -85.62
N GLY A 984 -9.39 -31.90 -84.54
CA GLY A 984 -8.77 -30.56 -84.46
C GLY A 984 -9.60 -29.58 -83.63
N GLY A 985 -10.31 -30.08 -82.61
CA GLY A 985 -10.97 -29.29 -81.58
C GLY A 985 -12.36 -28.78 -81.93
N GLY A 986 -13.05 -29.37 -82.92
CA GLY A 986 -14.43 -29.03 -83.23
C GLY A 986 -15.39 -29.26 -82.05
N GLY A 987 -16.41 -28.42 -81.91
CA GLY A 987 -17.45 -28.59 -80.89
C GLY A 987 -18.57 -29.52 -81.36
N ASN A 988 -18.89 -30.55 -80.57
CA ASN A 988 -19.98 -31.49 -80.85
C ASN A 988 -21.35 -30.79 -80.90
N ALA A 989 -22.26 -31.30 -81.73
CA ALA A 989 -23.65 -30.85 -81.72
C ALA A 989 -24.35 -31.14 -80.38
N ALA A 990 -25.41 -30.39 -80.08
CA ALA A 990 -26.22 -30.62 -78.89
C ALA A 990 -26.90 -32.00 -78.91
N ASP A 991 -26.89 -32.69 -77.76
CA ASP A 991 -27.47 -34.03 -77.61
C ASP A 991 -29.01 -34.00 -77.68
N ASN A 992 -29.63 -35.04 -78.26
CA ASN A 992 -31.08 -35.14 -78.48
C ASN A 992 -31.75 -35.96 -77.36
N VAL A 993 -31.61 -35.49 -76.12
CA VAL A 993 -32.13 -36.17 -74.91
C VAL A 993 -33.61 -35.88 -74.70
N ALA A 994 -34.44 -36.46 -75.58
CA ALA A 994 -35.90 -36.39 -75.61
C ALA A 994 -36.53 -35.03 -75.98
N ALA A 995 -37.74 -35.10 -76.55
CA ALA A 995 -38.46 -33.94 -77.05
C ALA A 995 -38.76 -32.91 -75.92
N ASN A 996 -38.47 -31.64 -76.22
CA ASN A 996 -38.57 -30.46 -75.34
C ASN A 996 -37.42 -30.27 -74.30
N VAL A 997 -36.24 -30.87 -74.50
CA VAL A 997 -35.03 -30.52 -73.71
C VAL A 997 -34.10 -29.62 -74.52
N SER A 998 -33.89 -28.40 -74.01
CA SER A 998 -32.98 -27.40 -74.56
C SER A 998 -31.54 -27.71 -74.16
N ASN A 999 -30.73 -28.17 -75.12
CA ASN A 999 -29.31 -28.47 -74.96
C ASN A 999 -28.50 -27.50 -75.83
N ASP A 1000 -27.49 -26.89 -75.23
CA ASP A 1000 -26.54 -26.02 -75.93
C ASP A 1000 -25.51 -26.86 -76.70
N GLY A 1001 -25.02 -26.35 -77.83
CA GLY A 1001 -23.95 -26.99 -78.58
C GLY A 1001 -22.63 -27.07 -77.78
N GLY A 1002 -21.80 -28.07 -78.06
CA GLY A 1002 -20.47 -28.21 -77.47
C GLY A 1002 -19.57 -27.03 -77.85
N ASN A 1003 -18.81 -26.53 -76.88
CA ASN A 1003 -17.72 -25.59 -77.19
C ASN A 1003 -16.60 -26.33 -77.93
N ALA A 1004 -15.97 -25.66 -78.88
CA ALA A 1004 -14.70 -26.10 -79.44
C ALA A 1004 -13.57 -26.03 -78.41
N GLN A 1005 -12.52 -26.84 -78.62
CA GLN A 1005 -11.34 -26.89 -77.76
C GLN A 1005 -10.52 -25.58 -77.90
N PRO A 1006 -10.10 -24.93 -76.80
CA PRO A 1006 -9.16 -23.82 -76.84
C PRO A 1006 -7.85 -24.16 -77.55
N ASN A 1007 -7.25 -23.17 -78.19
CA ASN A 1007 -5.93 -23.19 -78.83
C ASN A 1007 -5.84 -24.16 -80.04
N THR A 1008 -6.99 -24.49 -80.63
CA THR A 1008 -7.11 -25.34 -81.82
C THR A 1008 -7.63 -24.58 -83.06
N GLY A 1009 -8.29 -23.44 -82.86
CA GLY A 1009 -9.09 -22.75 -83.88
C GLY A 1009 -10.42 -23.43 -84.25
N GLY A 1010 -10.83 -24.48 -83.53
CA GLY A 1010 -12.03 -25.26 -83.87
C GLY A 1010 -13.35 -24.48 -83.79
N GLY A 1011 -14.33 -24.88 -84.60
CA GLY A 1011 -15.66 -24.24 -84.65
C GLY A 1011 -16.66 -24.83 -83.65
N GLY A 1012 -17.52 -24.01 -83.03
CA GLY A 1012 -18.47 -24.46 -82.00
C GLY A 1012 -19.67 -25.24 -82.56
N GLY A 1013 -20.22 -26.19 -81.81
CA GLY A 1013 -21.32 -27.06 -82.28
C GLY A 1013 -22.70 -26.39 -82.29
N GLY A 1014 -23.64 -26.91 -83.09
CA GLY A 1014 -25.01 -26.43 -83.21
C GLY A 1014 -25.90 -26.76 -82.00
N GLY A 1015 -26.78 -25.84 -81.61
CA GLY A 1015 -27.74 -26.00 -80.50
C GLY A 1015 -29.04 -26.73 -80.88
N SER A 1016 -29.69 -27.37 -79.90
CA SER A 1016 -30.88 -28.22 -80.11
C SER A 1016 -32.19 -27.47 -80.42
N TRP A 1017 -33.35 -28.13 -80.37
CA TRP A 1017 -34.67 -27.49 -80.50
C TRP A 1017 -35.01 -26.59 -79.29
N GLN A 1018 -35.54 -25.38 -79.57
CA GLN A 1018 -36.00 -24.37 -78.61
C GLN A 1018 -34.96 -23.88 -77.57
N ALA A 1019 -34.75 -22.55 -77.54
CA ALA A 1019 -33.99 -21.84 -76.49
C ALA A 1019 -32.54 -22.30 -76.22
N SER A 1020 -31.97 -23.13 -77.10
CA SER A 1020 -30.57 -23.56 -77.09
C SER A 1020 -29.62 -22.48 -77.63
N GLN A 1021 -28.40 -22.46 -77.12
CA GLN A 1021 -27.26 -21.69 -77.61
C GLN A 1021 -26.38 -22.54 -78.53
N GLY A 1022 -25.71 -21.88 -79.47
CA GLY A 1022 -24.56 -22.48 -80.15
C GLY A 1022 -23.35 -22.63 -79.24
N GLY A 1023 -22.44 -23.54 -79.59
CA GLY A 1023 -21.10 -23.65 -79.03
C GLY A 1023 -20.27 -22.39 -79.28
N ALA A 1024 -19.40 -22.05 -78.33
CA ALA A 1024 -18.32 -21.10 -78.57
C ALA A 1024 -17.26 -21.72 -79.50
N GLY A 1025 -16.65 -20.89 -80.34
CA GLY A 1025 -15.47 -21.28 -81.11
C GLY A 1025 -14.21 -21.28 -80.24
N GLY A 1026 -13.23 -22.09 -80.62
CA GLY A 1026 -11.94 -22.20 -79.92
C GLY A 1026 -11.06 -20.97 -80.21
N SER A 1027 -10.21 -20.61 -79.25
CA SER A 1027 -9.07 -19.73 -79.54
C SER A 1027 -8.20 -20.35 -80.64
N GLY A 1028 -7.69 -19.48 -81.51
CA GLY A 1028 -6.59 -19.81 -82.41
C GLY A 1028 -5.29 -20.02 -81.64
N ILE A 1029 -4.20 -20.25 -82.36
CA ILE A 1029 -2.87 -20.47 -81.80
C ILE A 1029 -1.81 -19.99 -82.81
N VAL A 1030 -0.65 -19.57 -82.32
CA VAL A 1030 0.56 -19.44 -83.15
C VAL A 1030 1.67 -20.32 -82.59
N LEU A 1031 2.25 -21.18 -83.42
CA LEU A 1031 3.42 -21.99 -83.08
C LEU A 1031 4.59 -21.58 -83.96
N ILE A 1032 5.75 -21.34 -83.33
CA ILE A 1032 6.98 -20.90 -84.01
C ILE A 1032 8.09 -21.89 -83.66
N ARG A 1033 8.61 -22.57 -84.69
CA ARG A 1033 9.59 -23.65 -84.56
C ARG A 1033 10.92 -23.26 -85.19
N TYR A 1034 12.03 -23.55 -84.52
CA TYR A 1034 13.38 -23.33 -85.05
C TYR A 1034 14.40 -24.35 -84.53
N PRO A 1035 15.47 -24.66 -85.29
CA PRO A 1035 16.54 -25.56 -84.86
C PRO A 1035 17.40 -24.92 -83.77
N ILE A 1036 17.95 -25.74 -82.87
CA ILE A 1036 18.85 -25.32 -81.77
C ILE A 1036 20.18 -26.07 -81.76
#